data_AF-A0A086SV61-F1
#
_entry.id   AF-A0A086SV61-F1
#
_cell.length_a   1.000
_cell.length_b   1.000
_cell.length_c   1.000
_cell.angle_alpha   90.00
_cell.angle_beta   90.00
_cell.angle_gamma   90.00
#
_symmetry.space_group_name_H-M   'P 1'
#
loop_
_entity.id
_entity.type
_entity.pdbx_description
1 polymer ?
#
loop_
_entity_poly.entity_id
_entity_poly.type
_entity_poly.pdbx_seq_one_letter_code
_entity_poly.pdbx_strand_id
1 'polypeptide(L)'
;MPLVTYLQFFSRPFDILFTPFRRIVVAFWHSLFVRLGSSIACASVLASTTTNPASVAAGTSTATMAAPKKKIAVMTSGGDSPGMTAVVRAVVRTAIHMGCDAYCVYEGYEGLVQGGDFIRQMEWHDVRGWLSEGGTLIGTARCMAFFERAGRLTAAKNMILNGIHALIICGGDGSLTGADKFRSEWPSLVDELVANGELTKDQVAPFTHLNIVGLVGSIDNDLSGTDATIGCYSALARICEMVDYIEATASSHSRAFVIEVMGRHCGWLALMAGVATGADFIFIPERPQDQDWKADMSTVVRRHRKMGKRKTIVIVAEGARDRDGTKITPTEIKDLLADKSEGGLALDTRITTLGHVQRGGTAVAYDRMLGTLQGVEAVKAVLEATPETETCFIAINENKIVRKPLMKAVQESKALAKAVDDKDFDMAMQLRDTEFADQYKSYMTTTNVMVDDRKLPEKARMKIGFVNVGAPAGGMNAAVRAAVAYCIARGHEPVAIHNGFAGFARHHDDKPLGAVRPFDWLEVDGWASKGGSEIGTNRELPSDSGMELIANLIEQYEFDALFLVGGFEAFHAISQLRKARDEYPSLCIPMTLLPATISNNVPGTEYSIGSDTCLNELVYYCDKIKQSASATRRRVFVIETQGGRSGYVATLAGLAVGASAVYTPEEGMSLEMLNADVNHLKEVFRNDKGQSRAGRVILINEKASKVYDAKLIASIIRDEAHDRFESRESIPGHVQQGGVPSAMDRCRAVRLAIKCIKHLELFGRNARNHVKRDPASTSVIGIQGSEVVFTPMVDLEESGTDWPNRRPKAAHWLGIRNTVDMLSGRPPYPKPEKSLTGLIAKDTKRGLA
;
A
#
# COMPACT_ATOMS: atom_id res chain seq x y z
N MET A 1 -49.55 41.99 18.67
CA MET A 1 -48.88 42.06 19.99
C MET A 1 -47.60 41.23 19.91
N PRO A 2 -46.45 41.89 19.69
CA PRO A 2 -45.13 41.25 19.67
C PRO A 2 -44.41 41.43 21.01
N LEU A 3 -43.56 40.45 21.37
CA LEU A 3 -42.68 40.52 22.53
C LEU A 3 -41.50 41.47 22.29
N VAL A 4 -41.11 42.11 23.38
CA VAL A 4 -40.28 43.30 23.48
C VAL A 4 -38.77 43.00 23.43
N THR A 5 -38.13 43.93 22.72
CA THR A 5 -36.73 44.35 22.52
C THR A 5 -35.78 44.33 23.74
N TYR A 6 -34.47 44.26 23.44
CA TYR A 6 -33.30 45.02 23.96
C TYR A 6 -32.08 44.09 24.12
N LEU A 7 -30.82 44.41 23.80
CA LEU A 7 -30.14 45.34 22.89
C LEU A 7 -28.64 44.98 23.00
N GLN A 8 -27.88 45.22 21.92
CA GLN A 8 -26.42 45.09 21.84
C GLN A 8 -25.68 45.90 22.93
N PHE A 9 -24.45 45.48 23.27
CA PHE A 9 -23.21 46.28 23.41
C PHE A 9 -22.24 45.53 24.34
N PHE A 10 -21.01 45.23 23.91
CA PHE A 10 -19.81 45.36 24.77
C PHE A 10 -18.54 45.35 23.93
N SER A 11 -18.02 46.56 23.73
CA SER A 11 -16.61 46.90 23.53
C SER A 11 -15.76 46.54 24.77
N ARG A 12 -14.48 46.22 24.55
CA ARG A 12 -13.36 46.12 25.54
C ARG A 12 -13.24 47.42 26.39
N PRO A 13 -12.35 47.57 27.42
CA PRO A 13 -11.33 46.68 28.02
C PRO A 13 -11.26 46.70 29.59
N PHE A 14 -10.54 45.74 30.21
CA PHE A 14 -9.98 45.76 31.58
C PHE A 14 -8.86 44.70 31.54
N ASP A 15 -7.54 44.95 31.61
CA ASP A 15 -6.73 45.72 32.55
C ASP A 15 -7.11 45.52 34.03
N ILE A 16 -6.10 45.14 34.83
CA ILE A 16 -6.12 44.84 36.27
C ILE A 16 -6.45 43.38 36.60
N LEU A 17 -5.41 42.55 36.60
CA LEU A 17 -5.09 41.57 37.66
C LEU A 17 -4.00 40.65 37.12
N PHE A 18 -2.72 40.99 37.31
CA PHE A 18 -1.61 40.03 37.53
C PHE A 18 -0.32 40.82 37.79
N THR A 19 -0.37 41.64 38.84
CA THR A 19 0.73 42.50 39.31
C THR A 19 1.24 42.01 40.68
N PRO A 20 1.45 40.69 40.88
CA PRO A 20 2.60 40.29 41.72
C PRO A 20 3.16 38.91 41.33
N PHE A 21 3.96 38.79 40.27
CA PHE A 21 4.84 37.61 40.10
C PHE A 21 6.23 37.96 39.53
N ARG A 22 6.51 39.25 39.33
CA ARG A 22 7.71 39.75 38.65
C ARG A 22 8.88 40.11 39.59
N ARG A 23 8.76 39.87 40.90
CA ARG A 23 9.77 40.24 41.91
C ARG A 23 10.54 39.07 42.56
N ILE A 24 10.34 37.83 42.12
CA ILE A 24 11.06 36.66 42.68
C ILE A 24 12.07 36.03 41.69
N VAL A 25 12.05 36.41 40.41
CA VAL A 25 12.90 35.75 39.39
C VAL A 25 14.21 36.53 39.08
N VAL A 26 14.40 37.74 39.62
CA VAL A 26 15.58 38.57 39.31
C VAL A 26 16.69 38.48 40.39
N ALA A 27 16.46 37.81 41.52
CA ALA A 27 17.43 37.70 42.61
C ALA A 27 18.25 36.39 42.64
N PHE A 28 18.01 35.45 41.71
CA PHE A 28 18.64 34.11 41.75
C PHE A 28 19.72 33.87 40.70
N TRP A 29 20.04 34.88 39.87
CA TRP A 29 20.99 34.75 38.74
C TRP A 29 22.27 35.60 38.88
N HIS A 30 22.61 36.02 40.10
CA HIS A 30 23.78 36.89 40.37
C HIS A 30 24.68 36.44 41.53
N SER A 31 24.75 35.14 41.84
CA SER A 31 25.63 34.64 42.91
C SER A 31 26.30 33.27 42.65
N LEU A 32 26.43 32.82 41.40
CA LEU A 32 27.13 31.56 41.12
C LEU A 32 28.17 31.66 40.01
N PHE A 33 28.99 32.71 40.06
CA PHE A 33 30.34 32.74 39.47
C PHE A 33 31.19 33.64 40.36
N VAL A 34 32.10 33.04 41.14
CA VAL A 34 33.42 33.55 41.59
C VAL A 34 33.94 32.68 42.76
N ARG A 35 35.23 32.28 42.67
CA ARG A 35 36.09 31.54 43.62
C ARG A 35 35.83 30.03 43.68
N LEU A 36 36.75 29.14 43.29
CA LEU A 36 38.11 28.99 43.81
C LEU A 36 38.92 28.06 42.87
N GLY A 37 40.12 28.47 42.50
CA GLY A 37 41.20 27.54 42.14
C GLY A 37 42.16 27.44 43.32
N SER A 38 42.75 26.26 43.53
CA SER A 38 44.07 26.06 44.15
C SER A 38 44.46 24.58 44.09
N SER A 39 45.69 24.36 43.63
CA SER A 39 46.42 23.11 43.42
C SER A 39 46.68 22.29 44.69
N ILE A 40 46.77 20.97 44.55
CA ILE A 40 47.67 20.11 45.35
C ILE A 40 48.28 19.06 44.41
N ALA A 41 49.60 19.04 44.35
CA ALA A 41 50.42 17.97 43.80
C ALA A 41 50.78 16.99 44.93
N CYS A 42 50.83 15.67 44.66
CA CYS A 42 51.74 14.77 45.38
C CYS A 42 52.00 13.45 44.63
N ALA A 43 53.29 13.26 44.37
CA ALA A 43 54.14 12.07 44.19
C ALA A 43 53.55 10.63 44.07
N SER A 44 54.02 10.00 43.00
CA SER A 44 54.49 8.61 42.79
C SER A 44 54.63 7.64 43.98
N VAL A 45 54.22 6.38 43.77
CA VAL A 45 55.02 5.16 44.08
C VAL A 45 54.77 4.08 43.02
N LEU A 46 55.88 3.47 42.56
CA LEU A 46 56.03 2.39 41.58
C LEU A 46 55.94 0.99 42.20
N ALA A 47 55.46 0.01 41.43
CA ALA A 47 55.94 -1.39 41.35
C ALA A 47 55.32 -2.03 40.08
N SER A 48 56.00 -2.11 38.93
CA SER A 48 56.84 -3.22 38.42
C SER A 48 56.19 -4.62 38.61
N THR A 49 55.97 -5.45 37.58
CA THR A 49 56.92 -5.97 36.58
C THR A 49 56.22 -6.61 35.35
N THR A 50 56.63 -6.21 34.14
CA THR A 50 56.99 -6.98 32.91
C THR A 50 56.25 -8.30 32.58
N THR A 51 55.73 -8.54 31.37
CA THR A 51 56.49 -8.63 30.09
C THR A 51 55.68 -8.32 28.82
N ASN A 52 56.34 -7.59 27.91
CA ASN A 52 56.04 -7.23 26.50
C ASN A 52 56.44 -8.41 25.54
N PRO A 53 56.42 -8.34 24.18
CA PRO A 53 56.10 -7.21 23.26
C PRO A 53 55.34 -7.54 21.94
N ALA A 54 54.77 -6.53 21.26
CA ALA A 54 55.03 -6.26 19.82
C ALA A 54 54.28 -5.00 19.29
N SER A 55 55.07 -3.93 19.14
CA SER A 55 55.00 -2.77 18.23
C SER A 55 53.66 -2.05 17.93
N VAL A 56 53.45 -0.94 18.63
CA VAL A 56 52.69 0.23 18.15
C VAL A 56 53.72 1.25 17.64
N ALA A 57 53.68 1.55 16.33
CA ALA A 57 54.40 2.67 15.77
C ALA A 57 53.58 3.95 16.00
N ALA A 58 54.22 4.94 16.62
CA ALA A 58 53.67 6.27 16.83
C ALA A 58 53.47 6.97 15.47
N GLY A 59 52.20 7.13 15.08
CA GLY A 59 51.78 8.00 13.98
C GLY A 59 51.23 9.31 14.56
N THR A 60 51.91 10.41 14.27
CA THR A 60 51.42 11.77 14.44
C THR A 60 49.99 11.92 13.90
N SER A 61 49.04 12.23 14.78
CA SER A 61 47.66 12.56 14.43
C SER A 61 47.64 13.90 13.67
N THR A 62 47.83 13.84 12.36
CA THR A 62 47.28 14.86 11.48
C THR A 62 45.77 14.68 11.51
N ALA A 63 45.07 15.62 12.14
CA ALA A 63 43.62 15.73 12.01
C ALA A 63 43.31 15.96 10.52
N THR A 64 43.06 14.88 9.79
CA THR A 64 42.45 14.93 8.47
C THR A 64 41.09 15.57 8.65
N MET A 65 40.93 16.82 8.19
CA MET A 65 39.61 17.43 8.07
C MET A 65 38.74 16.47 7.26
N ALA A 66 37.71 15.90 7.88
CA ALA A 66 36.76 15.06 7.18
C ALA A 66 36.17 15.85 6.01
N ALA A 67 36.11 15.23 4.83
CA ALA A 67 35.48 15.83 3.66
C ALA A 67 34.07 16.34 4.02
N PRO A 68 33.65 17.52 3.52
CA PRO A 68 32.34 18.08 3.85
C PRO A 68 31.23 17.09 3.49
N LYS A 69 30.28 16.87 4.42
CA LYS A 69 29.15 15.98 4.20
C LYS A 69 28.32 16.46 3.01
N LYS A 70 27.87 15.54 2.16
CA LYS A 70 26.87 15.84 1.13
C LYS A 70 25.56 16.26 1.81
N LYS A 71 24.89 17.25 1.24
CA LYS A 71 23.61 17.78 1.74
C LYS A 71 22.50 17.49 0.74
N ILE A 72 21.47 16.79 1.19
CA ILE A 72 20.34 16.38 0.37
C ILE A 72 19.10 17.14 0.85
N ALA A 73 18.46 17.87 -0.06
CA ALA A 73 17.19 18.54 0.21
C ALA A 73 16.02 17.73 -0.35
N VAL A 74 14.89 17.72 0.37
CA VAL A 74 13.61 17.20 -0.12
C VAL A 74 12.55 18.30 -0.10
N MET A 75 11.75 18.36 -1.16
CA MET A 75 10.59 19.24 -1.23
C MET A 75 9.34 18.49 -1.72
N THR A 76 8.18 18.98 -1.33
CA THR A 76 6.90 18.58 -1.92
C THR A 76 6.31 19.73 -2.71
N SER A 77 5.85 19.47 -3.94
CA SER A 77 5.32 20.50 -4.83
C SER A 77 4.10 19.99 -5.62
N GLY A 78 3.18 20.89 -5.94
CA GLY A 78 1.92 20.56 -6.62
C GLY A 78 0.80 20.23 -5.63
N GLY A 79 -0.23 19.53 -6.09
CA GLY A 79 -1.31 19.05 -5.23
C GLY A 79 -0.80 18.00 -4.26
N ASP A 80 -1.22 18.07 -3.00
CA ASP A 80 -0.86 17.07 -2.00
C ASP A 80 -1.53 15.72 -2.31
N SER A 81 -0.91 14.67 -1.79
CA SER A 81 -1.43 13.30 -1.88
C SER A 81 -1.04 12.51 -0.62
N PRO A 82 -1.91 11.62 -0.12
CA PRO A 82 -1.59 10.80 1.04
C PRO A 82 -0.37 9.91 0.77
N GLY A 83 0.71 10.10 1.54
CA GLY A 83 1.95 9.34 1.42
C GLY A 83 3.19 10.19 1.16
N MET A 84 3.02 11.48 0.81
CA MET A 84 4.14 12.43 0.71
C MET A 84 4.95 12.54 2.02
N THR A 85 4.28 12.47 3.17
CA THR A 85 4.92 12.42 4.49
C THR A 85 5.81 11.18 4.67
N ALA A 86 5.41 10.03 4.12
CA ALA A 86 6.21 8.80 4.13
C ALA A 86 7.48 8.95 3.28
N VAL A 87 7.37 9.61 2.12
CA VAL A 87 8.52 9.95 1.26
C VAL A 87 9.51 10.82 2.01
N VAL A 88 9.06 11.97 2.53
CA VAL A 88 9.95 12.92 3.21
C VAL A 88 10.64 12.25 4.40
N ARG A 89 9.90 11.46 5.20
CA ARG A 89 10.48 10.69 6.29
C ARG A 89 11.57 9.73 5.82
N ALA A 90 11.31 8.98 4.76
CA ALA A 90 12.27 8.02 4.22
C ALA A 90 13.52 8.70 3.69
N VAL A 91 13.37 9.81 2.96
CA VAL A 91 14.49 10.60 2.44
C VAL A 91 15.35 11.13 3.58
N VAL A 92 14.75 11.79 4.58
CA VAL A 92 15.48 12.35 5.73
C VAL A 92 16.26 11.26 6.47
N ARG A 93 15.60 10.15 6.81
CA ARG A 93 16.26 9.07 7.56
C ARG A 93 17.35 8.36 6.75
N THR A 94 17.11 8.11 5.47
CA THR A 94 18.10 7.44 4.61
C THR A 94 19.31 8.33 4.38
N ALA A 95 19.12 9.64 4.16
CA ALA A 95 20.22 10.59 4.02
C ALA A 95 21.12 10.59 5.27
N ILE A 96 20.51 10.69 6.47
CA ILE A 96 21.24 10.66 7.75
C ILE A 96 21.96 9.32 7.92
N HIS A 97 21.30 8.19 7.63
CA HIS A 97 21.90 6.87 7.72
C HIS A 97 23.11 6.70 6.79
N MET A 98 23.07 7.30 5.61
CA MET A 98 24.17 7.28 4.63
C MET A 98 25.22 8.37 4.89
N GLY A 99 25.21 9.02 6.07
CA GLY A 99 26.21 10.01 6.48
C GLY A 99 26.05 11.40 5.85
N CYS A 100 24.92 11.67 5.20
CA CYS A 100 24.58 12.97 4.61
C CYS A 100 23.79 13.84 5.61
N ASP A 101 23.80 15.15 5.41
CA ASP A 101 22.89 16.05 6.11
C ASP A 101 21.58 16.18 5.30
N ALA A 102 20.44 16.01 5.98
CA ALA A 102 19.12 16.10 5.38
C ALA A 102 18.55 17.51 5.54
N TYR A 103 17.91 18.04 4.50
CA TYR A 103 17.21 19.32 4.50
C TYR A 103 15.77 19.14 3.99
N CYS A 104 14.82 19.87 4.57
CA CYS A 104 13.47 20.03 4.04
C CYS A 104 13.30 21.44 3.50
N VAL A 105 12.71 21.53 2.30
CA VAL A 105 12.28 22.80 1.70
C VAL A 105 10.78 22.94 1.91
N TYR A 106 10.39 23.95 2.67
CA TYR A 106 8.99 24.22 2.99
C TYR A 106 8.29 24.93 1.84
N GLU A 107 6.98 24.72 1.68
CA GLU A 107 6.15 25.37 0.65
C GLU A 107 6.63 25.14 -0.80
N GLY A 108 7.38 24.06 -1.05
CA GLY A 108 7.85 23.67 -2.38
C GLY A 108 8.79 24.69 -3.02
N TYR A 109 8.58 25.01 -4.30
CA TYR A 109 9.39 25.99 -5.02
C TYR A 109 9.35 27.38 -4.38
N GLU A 110 8.26 27.74 -3.71
CA GLU A 110 8.13 29.04 -3.06
C GLU A 110 9.17 29.20 -1.95
N GLY A 111 9.30 28.22 -1.07
CA GLY A 111 10.33 28.26 -0.03
C GLY A 111 11.75 28.12 -0.57
N LEU A 112 11.92 27.49 -1.73
CA LEU A 112 13.21 27.47 -2.41
C LEU A 112 13.65 28.89 -2.84
N VAL A 113 12.71 29.68 -3.37
CA VAL A 113 12.94 31.08 -3.77
C VAL A 113 13.08 31.98 -2.55
N GLN A 114 12.24 31.82 -1.52
CA GLN A 114 12.31 32.65 -0.32
C GLN A 114 13.59 32.40 0.51
N GLY A 115 14.06 31.16 0.58
CA GLY A 115 15.26 30.80 1.33
C GLY A 115 15.09 30.96 2.85
N GLY A 116 16.22 31.11 3.55
CA GLY A 116 16.23 31.30 5.02
C GLY A 116 15.54 30.16 5.76
N ASP A 117 14.57 30.51 6.61
CA ASP A 117 13.82 29.56 7.44
C ASP A 117 12.97 28.56 6.65
N PHE A 118 12.79 28.74 5.33
CA PHE A 118 12.10 27.76 4.49
C PHE A 118 13.00 26.59 4.08
N ILE A 119 14.32 26.69 4.25
CA ILE A 119 15.27 25.60 3.97
C ILE A 119 15.87 25.16 5.30
N ARG A 120 15.31 24.11 5.91
CA ARG A 120 15.69 23.68 7.27
C ARG A 120 16.46 22.38 7.24
N GLN A 121 17.55 22.33 7.98
CA GLN A 121 18.23 21.08 8.29
C GLN A 121 17.35 20.24 9.21
N MET A 122 17.27 18.95 8.92
CA MET A 122 16.44 17.98 9.63
C MET A 122 17.29 17.00 10.41
N GLU A 123 16.83 16.65 11.60
CA GLU A 123 17.35 15.56 12.40
C GLU A 123 16.46 14.31 12.30
N TRP A 124 17.00 13.17 12.74
CA TRP A 124 16.31 11.87 12.71
C TRP A 124 14.90 11.87 13.34
N HIS A 125 14.76 12.69 14.39
CA HIS A 125 13.56 12.74 15.21
C HIS A 125 12.50 13.73 14.71
N ASP A 126 12.83 14.63 13.78
CA ASP A 126 11.89 15.61 13.23
C ASP A 126 10.79 14.96 12.41
N VAL A 127 11.12 13.87 11.71
CA VAL A 127 10.19 13.09 10.87
C VAL A 127 9.50 11.93 11.61
N ARG A 128 9.52 11.94 12.96
CA ARG A 128 8.86 10.89 13.74
C ARG A 128 7.34 10.94 13.56
N GLY A 129 6.72 9.78 13.44
CA GLY A 129 5.25 9.70 13.33
C GLY A 129 4.68 10.15 11.99
N TRP A 130 5.49 10.67 11.06
CA TRP A 130 5.00 11.19 9.78
C TRP A 130 4.28 10.15 8.91
N LEU A 131 4.54 8.85 9.12
CA LEU A 131 3.83 7.76 8.42
C LEU A 131 2.31 7.79 8.63
N SER A 132 1.82 8.31 9.75
CA SER A 132 0.39 8.35 10.11
C SER A 132 -0.23 9.73 9.91
N GLU A 133 0.42 10.62 9.15
CA GLU A 133 -0.05 11.99 8.92
C GLU A 133 -0.42 12.17 7.45
N GLY A 134 -1.54 12.84 7.19
CA GLY A 134 -2.02 13.15 5.84
C GLY A 134 -1.34 14.38 5.22
N GLY A 135 -1.58 14.60 3.94
CA GLY A 135 -1.05 15.73 3.17
C GLY A 135 0.48 15.75 3.11
N THR A 136 1.06 16.95 3.22
CA THR A 136 2.51 17.16 3.38
C THR A 136 2.79 18.08 4.56
N LEU A 137 3.67 17.65 5.47
CA LEU A 137 4.05 18.42 6.67
C LEU A 137 5.10 19.49 6.40
N ILE A 138 5.68 19.51 5.20
CA ILE A 138 6.54 20.61 4.74
C ILE A 138 5.80 21.58 3.83
N GLY A 139 4.49 21.42 3.65
CA GLY A 139 3.68 22.32 2.83
C GLY A 139 3.95 22.21 1.32
N THR A 140 3.14 22.91 0.55
CA THR A 140 3.26 22.99 -0.90
C THR A 140 2.52 24.25 -1.36
N ALA A 141 3.24 25.17 -2.00
CA ALA A 141 2.66 26.40 -2.52
C ALA A 141 2.94 26.53 -4.02
N ARG A 142 2.04 27.23 -4.72
CA ARG A 142 2.26 27.62 -6.11
C ARG A 142 3.25 28.79 -6.14
N CYS A 143 4.40 28.60 -6.79
CA CYS A 143 5.42 29.63 -6.91
C CYS A 143 5.38 30.29 -8.29
N MET A 144 4.88 31.53 -8.38
CA MET A 144 4.88 32.29 -9.64
C MET A 144 6.29 32.78 -9.99
N ALA A 145 7.09 33.16 -9.00
CA ALA A 145 8.45 33.67 -9.23
C ALA A 145 9.36 32.64 -9.92
N PHE A 146 9.17 31.34 -9.65
CA PHE A 146 10.00 30.28 -10.23
C PHE A 146 9.76 30.05 -11.74
N PHE A 147 8.65 30.54 -12.30
CA PHE A 147 8.45 30.58 -13.76
C PHE A 147 9.42 31.55 -14.44
N GLU A 148 9.81 32.60 -13.74
CA GLU A 148 10.79 33.58 -14.20
C GLU A 148 12.21 33.14 -13.88
N ARG A 149 13.15 33.49 -14.76
CA ARG A 149 14.57 33.15 -14.56
C ARG A 149 15.14 33.75 -13.28
N ALA A 150 14.73 34.98 -12.94
CA ALA A 150 15.16 35.65 -11.71
C ALA A 150 14.78 34.86 -10.44
N GLY A 151 13.59 34.24 -10.39
CA GLY A 151 13.23 33.38 -9.26
C GLY A 151 14.08 32.12 -9.18
N ARG A 152 14.38 31.50 -10.33
CA ARG A 152 15.30 30.34 -10.39
C ARG A 152 16.72 30.71 -9.97
N LEU A 153 17.20 31.90 -10.34
CA LEU A 153 18.50 32.44 -9.92
C LEU A 153 18.58 32.56 -8.38
N THR A 154 17.55 33.16 -7.76
CA THR A 154 17.44 33.27 -6.30
C THR A 154 17.38 31.90 -5.62
N ALA A 155 16.62 30.95 -6.18
CA ALA A 155 16.55 29.58 -5.67
C ALA A 155 17.92 28.87 -5.71
N ALA A 156 18.65 28.98 -6.83
CA ALA A 156 19.99 28.41 -6.96
C ALA A 156 20.96 29.00 -5.94
N LYS A 157 20.92 30.33 -5.75
CA LYS A 157 21.69 31.03 -4.71
C LYS A 157 21.40 30.48 -3.31
N ASN A 158 20.12 30.36 -2.94
CA ASN A 158 19.72 29.85 -1.63
C ASN A 158 20.20 28.41 -1.38
N MET A 159 20.15 27.55 -2.39
CA MET A 159 20.66 26.19 -2.31
C MET A 159 22.18 26.16 -2.11
N ILE A 160 22.93 26.95 -2.89
CA ILE A 160 24.39 27.05 -2.81
C ILE A 160 24.83 27.58 -1.44
N LEU A 161 24.16 28.62 -0.93
CA LEU A 161 24.45 29.18 0.40
C LEU A 161 24.22 28.15 1.53
N ASN A 162 23.30 27.22 1.35
CA ASN A 162 23.09 26.10 2.28
C ASN A 162 24.02 24.90 2.00
N GLY A 163 24.79 24.92 0.92
CA GLY A 163 25.67 23.83 0.48
C GLY A 163 24.95 22.64 -0.15
N ILE A 164 23.74 22.87 -0.68
CA ILE A 164 22.86 21.85 -1.25
C ILE A 164 23.07 21.78 -2.77
N HIS A 165 23.39 20.58 -3.27
CA HIS A 165 23.49 20.26 -4.71
C HIS A 165 22.77 18.95 -5.09
N ALA A 166 22.02 18.38 -4.15
CA ALA A 166 21.21 17.19 -4.33
C ALA A 166 19.78 17.50 -3.89
N LEU A 167 18.82 17.37 -4.80
CA LEU A 167 17.44 17.76 -4.61
C LEU A 167 16.50 16.61 -4.98
N ILE A 168 15.70 16.17 -4.02
CA ILE A 168 14.66 15.17 -4.20
C ILE A 168 13.31 15.87 -4.19
N ILE A 169 12.48 15.62 -5.19
CA ILE A 169 11.20 16.32 -5.35
C ILE A 169 10.08 15.30 -5.43
N CYS A 170 9.08 15.45 -4.57
CA CYS A 170 7.85 14.66 -4.62
C CYS A 170 6.68 15.54 -5.07
N GLY A 171 6.06 15.21 -6.21
CA GLY A 171 4.98 16.01 -6.76
C GLY A 171 4.36 15.41 -8.02
N GLY A 172 3.46 16.17 -8.64
CA GLY A 172 2.88 15.82 -9.94
C GLY A 172 3.82 16.14 -11.12
N ASP A 173 3.40 15.76 -12.33
CA ASP A 173 4.13 15.98 -13.59
C ASP A 173 4.69 17.41 -13.71
N GLY A 174 3.84 18.43 -13.54
CA GLY A 174 4.26 19.83 -13.70
C GLY A 174 5.43 20.22 -12.78
N SER A 175 5.45 19.71 -11.55
CA SER A 175 6.54 19.96 -10.60
C SER A 175 7.83 19.26 -11.01
N LEU A 176 7.73 18.04 -11.56
CA LEU A 176 8.88 17.27 -12.04
C LEU A 176 9.47 17.87 -13.32
N THR A 177 8.63 18.31 -14.25
CA THR A 177 9.08 19.03 -15.47
C THR A 177 9.81 20.33 -15.11
N GLY A 178 9.31 21.09 -14.13
CA GLY A 178 9.98 22.29 -13.64
C GLY A 178 11.36 22.00 -13.03
N ALA A 179 11.53 20.82 -12.43
CA ALA A 179 12.78 20.40 -11.82
C ALA A 179 13.85 20.12 -12.87
N ASP A 180 13.49 19.37 -13.91
CA ASP A 180 14.43 19.04 -14.99
C ASP A 180 14.93 20.28 -15.73
N LYS A 181 14.02 21.25 -15.97
CA LYS A 181 14.39 22.57 -16.49
C LYS A 181 15.37 23.28 -15.56
N PHE A 182 15.12 23.27 -14.25
CA PHE A 182 15.99 23.90 -13.27
C PHE A 182 17.39 23.27 -13.23
N ARG A 183 17.46 21.94 -13.31
CA ARG A 183 18.73 21.20 -13.43
C ARG A 183 19.50 21.58 -14.69
N SER A 184 18.82 21.63 -15.83
CA SER A 184 19.42 21.96 -17.13
C SER A 184 19.94 23.40 -17.17
N GLU A 185 19.22 24.34 -16.56
CA GLU A 185 19.62 25.75 -16.47
C GLU A 185 20.69 25.99 -15.39
N TRP A 186 20.94 25.04 -14.48
CA TRP A 186 21.78 25.23 -13.30
C TRP A 186 23.18 25.80 -13.58
N PRO A 187 23.99 25.27 -14.52
CA PRO A 187 25.32 25.82 -14.80
C PRO A 187 25.24 27.30 -15.23
N SER A 188 24.26 27.62 -16.06
CA SER A 188 24.04 28.99 -16.55
C SER A 188 23.59 29.94 -15.43
N LEU A 189 22.80 29.46 -14.46
CA LEU A 189 22.43 30.24 -13.28
C LEU A 189 23.63 30.48 -12.34
N VAL A 190 24.49 29.47 -12.17
CA VAL A 190 25.72 29.58 -11.37
C VAL A 190 26.68 30.61 -11.97
N ASP A 191 26.89 30.58 -13.28
CA ASP A 191 27.73 31.54 -14.00
C ASP A 191 27.19 32.97 -13.86
N GLU A 192 25.87 33.14 -13.95
CA GLU A 192 25.19 34.42 -13.79
C GLU A 192 25.33 34.97 -12.36
N LEU A 193 25.23 34.12 -11.32
CA LEU A 193 25.46 34.51 -9.92
C LEU A 193 26.88 35.00 -9.68
N VAL A 194 27.87 34.41 -10.34
CA VAL A 194 29.27 34.86 -10.26
C VAL A 194 29.46 36.16 -11.05
N ALA A 195 28.89 36.27 -12.24
CA ALA A 195 28.99 37.46 -13.09
C ALA A 195 28.34 38.69 -12.43
N ASN A 196 27.22 38.50 -11.72
CA ASN A 196 26.52 39.54 -10.98
C ASN A 196 27.21 39.91 -9.65
N GLY A 197 28.28 39.20 -9.27
CA GLY A 197 28.98 39.41 -7.99
C GLY A 197 28.19 38.96 -6.77
N GLU A 198 27.14 38.15 -6.94
CA GLU A 198 26.33 37.64 -5.84
C GLU A 198 27.00 36.48 -5.10
N LEU A 199 27.82 35.69 -5.80
CA LEU A 199 28.62 34.60 -5.25
C LEU A 199 30.04 34.62 -5.84
N THR A 200 31.01 34.13 -5.08
CA THR A 200 32.40 33.99 -5.53
C THR A 200 32.63 32.67 -6.26
N LYS A 201 33.67 32.60 -7.10
CA LYS A 201 34.08 31.36 -7.79
C LYS A 201 34.36 30.21 -6.82
N ASP A 202 34.96 30.51 -5.67
CA ASP A 202 35.29 29.50 -4.66
C ASP A 202 34.03 28.96 -3.96
N GLN A 203 33.00 29.79 -3.77
CA GLN A 203 31.73 29.36 -3.19
C GLN A 203 30.95 28.42 -4.11
N VAL A 204 31.04 28.61 -5.43
CA VAL A 204 30.28 27.81 -6.41
C VAL A 204 31.04 26.58 -6.92
N ALA A 205 32.37 26.55 -6.77
CA ALA A 205 33.22 25.46 -7.25
C ALA A 205 32.75 24.03 -6.88
N PRO A 206 32.25 23.73 -5.66
CA PRO A 206 31.74 22.40 -5.32
C PRO A 206 30.29 22.13 -5.80
N PHE A 207 29.61 23.12 -6.38
CA PHE A 207 28.19 23.08 -6.72
C PHE A 207 27.92 23.39 -8.20
N THR A 208 28.85 23.06 -9.09
CA THR A 208 28.72 23.31 -10.54
C THR A 208 27.60 22.52 -11.20
N HIS A 209 27.14 21.43 -10.57
CA HIS A 209 26.07 20.58 -11.06
C HIS A 209 25.02 20.36 -9.98
N LEU A 210 23.76 20.26 -10.42
CA LEU A 210 22.63 19.87 -9.57
C LEU A 210 22.20 18.44 -9.91
N ASN A 211 22.06 17.61 -8.88
CA ASN A 211 21.48 16.28 -9.00
C ASN A 211 20.02 16.32 -8.55
N ILE A 212 19.12 15.86 -9.40
CA ILE A 212 17.69 15.79 -9.11
C ILE A 212 17.18 14.36 -9.25
N VAL A 213 16.34 13.96 -8.30
CA VAL A 213 15.53 12.74 -8.41
C VAL A 213 14.06 13.07 -8.13
N GLY A 214 13.18 12.62 -9.03
CA GLY A 214 11.74 12.79 -8.92
C GLY A 214 11.04 11.64 -8.20
N LEU A 215 9.95 11.96 -7.50
CA LEU A 215 8.94 11.01 -7.03
C LEU A 215 7.55 11.54 -7.41
N VAL A 216 6.65 10.63 -7.74
CA VAL A 216 5.34 10.99 -8.27
C VAL A 216 4.29 10.93 -7.16
N GLY A 217 4.03 12.08 -6.54
CA GLY A 217 2.96 12.26 -5.56
C GLY A 217 1.70 12.79 -6.24
N SER A 218 0.74 11.91 -6.52
CA SER A 218 -0.51 12.26 -7.20
C SER A 218 -1.59 11.23 -6.85
N ILE A 219 -2.82 11.69 -6.66
CA ILE A 219 -3.98 10.79 -6.52
C ILE A 219 -4.51 10.30 -7.87
N ASP A 220 -4.17 11.00 -8.96
CA ASP A 220 -4.80 10.82 -10.27
C ASP A 220 -4.32 9.55 -11.00
N ASN A 221 -3.15 9.01 -10.60
CA ASN A 221 -2.43 7.93 -11.28
C ASN A 221 -2.20 8.18 -12.79
N ASP A 222 -1.81 9.41 -13.12
CA ASP A 222 -1.80 9.93 -14.49
C ASP A 222 -0.42 10.05 -15.14
N LEU A 223 0.67 9.65 -14.45
CA LEU A 223 2.01 9.66 -15.02
C LEU A 223 2.34 8.30 -15.67
N SER A 224 2.54 8.30 -16.99
CA SER A 224 3.00 7.12 -17.71
C SER A 224 4.36 6.65 -17.20
N GLY A 225 4.57 5.33 -17.22
CA GLY A 225 5.82 4.72 -16.78
C GLY A 225 5.87 4.32 -15.31
N THR A 226 4.83 4.55 -14.50
CA THR A 226 4.68 3.93 -13.17
C THR A 226 3.30 3.29 -13.05
N ASP A 227 3.21 2.11 -12.45
CA ASP A 227 1.93 1.40 -12.26
C ASP A 227 1.06 2.07 -11.19
N ALA A 228 1.70 2.71 -10.20
CA ALA A 228 1.03 3.44 -9.14
C ALA A 228 1.79 4.72 -8.76
N THR A 229 1.07 5.84 -8.67
CA THR A 229 1.54 7.07 -8.05
C THR A 229 1.26 7.07 -6.55
N ILE A 230 2.10 7.75 -5.77
CA ILE A 230 1.91 7.82 -4.32
C ILE A 230 0.62 8.58 -4.02
N GLY A 231 -0.32 7.91 -3.38
CA GLY A 231 -1.62 8.44 -2.94
C GLY A 231 -2.82 8.00 -3.77
N CYS A 232 -2.63 7.33 -4.92
CA CYS A 232 -3.75 6.89 -5.75
C CYS A 232 -4.64 5.85 -5.04
N TYR A 233 -4.05 4.89 -4.34
CA TYR A 233 -4.80 3.88 -3.59
C TYR A 233 -5.45 4.45 -2.33
N SER A 234 -4.85 5.45 -1.71
CA SER A 234 -5.47 6.19 -0.61
C SER A 234 -6.71 6.93 -1.07
N ALA A 235 -6.64 7.65 -2.19
CA ALA A 235 -7.79 8.31 -2.79
C ALA A 235 -8.89 7.31 -3.16
N LEU A 236 -8.52 6.19 -3.80
CA LEU A 236 -9.45 5.12 -4.14
C LEU A 236 -10.14 4.55 -2.88
N ALA A 237 -9.42 4.37 -1.78
CA ALA A 237 -9.99 3.92 -0.52
C ALA A 237 -10.99 4.93 0.06
N ARG A 238 -10.70 6.25 -0.03
CA ARG A 238 -11.65 7.29 0.36
C ARG A 238 -12.91 7.27 -0.51
N ILE A 239 -12.76 7.09 -1.83
CA ILE A 239 -13.90 6.99 -2.75
C ILE A 239 -14.78 5.79 -2.37
N CYS A 240 -14.18 4.60 -2.21
CA CYS A 240 -14.94 3.40 -1.87
C CYS A 240 -15.66 3.53 -0.52
N GLU A 241 -15.02 4.12 0.49
CA GLU A 241 -15.68 4.37 1.79
C GLU A 241 -16.91 5.27 1.63
N MET A 242 -16.80 6.37 0.86
CA MET A 242 -17.94 7.26 0.64
C MET A 242 -19.05 6.60 -0.18
N VAL A 243 -18.70 5.81 -1.19
CA VAL A 243 -19.67 5.05 -1.98
C VAL A 243 -20.38 4.01 -1.12
N ASP A 244 -19.66 3.28 -0.25
CA ASP A 244 -20.25 2.30 0.66
C ASP A 244 -21.28 2.98 1.61
N TYR A 245 -21.00 4.19 2.11
CA TYR A 245 -21.99 4.97 2.88
C TYR A 245 -23.23 5.36 2.05
N ILE A 246 -23.02 5.80 0.81
CA ILE A 246 -24.11 6.17 -0.11
C ILE A 246 -24.95 4.95 -0.47
N GLU A 247 -24.33 3.79 -0.62
CA GLU A 247 -24.97 2.54 -1.02
C GLU A 247 -26.10 2.13 -0.06
N ALA A 248 -25.88 2.30 1.25
CA ALA A 248 -26.87 1.99 2.28
C ALA A 248 -28.15 2.83 2.15
N THR A 249 -28.02 4.15 1.97
CA THR A 249 -29.17 5.05 1.78
C THR A 249 -29.80 4.87 0.39
N ALA A 250 -28.99 4.58 -0.64
CA ALA A 250 -29.47 4.30 -1.99
C ALA A 250 -30.36 3.04 -2.03
N SER A 251 -29.94 1.97 -1.37
CA SER A 251 -30.70 0.71 -1.28
C SER A 251 -32.01 0.88 -0.51
N SER A 252 -31.99 1.68 0.57
CA SER A 252 -33.16 1.92 1.42
C SER A 252 -34.30 2.61 0.67
N HIS A 253 -33.97 3.61 -0.16
CA HIS A 253 -34.95 4.39 -0.92
C HIS A 253 -35.09 3.99 -2.38
N SER A 254 -34.43 2.90 -2.81
CA SER A 254 -34.34 2.48 -4.21
C SER A 254 -33.90 3.60 -5.18
N ARG A 255 -32.95 4.43 -4.75
CA ARG A 255 -32.51 5.67 -5.44
C ARG A 255 -31.42 5.43 -6.48
N ALA A 256 -31.20 6.43 -7.31
CA ALA A 256 -30.01 6.55 -8.14
C ALA A 256 -29.06 7.63 -7.58
N PHE A 257 -27.76 7.37 -7.65
CA PHE A 257 -26.73 8.32 -7.24
C PHE A 257 -25.72 8.50 -8.38
N VAL A 258 -25.44 9.75 -8.70
CA VAL A 258 -24.38 10.18 -9.61
C VAL A 258 -23.24 10.71 -8.75
N ILE A 259 -22.11 10.01 -8.74
CA ILE A 259 -20.98 10.27 -7.86
C ILE A 259 -19.83 10.81 -8.69
N GLU A 260 -19.48 12.08 -8.48
CA GLU A 260 -18.37 12.73 -9.16
C GLU A 260 -17.06 12.52 -8.38
N VAL A 261 -16.05 11.97 -9.07
CA VAL A 261 -14.74 11.64 -8.51
C VAL A 261 -13.62 12.42 -9.20
N MET A 262 -12.54 12.66 -8.47
CA MET A 262 -11.34 13.33 -8.99
C MET A 262 -10.56 12.42 -9.96
N GLY A 263 -9.60 13.00 -10.65
CA GLY A 263 -8.68 12.29 -11.56
C GLY A 263 -8.10 13.16 -12.68
N ARG A 264 -8.42 14.46 -12.69
CA ARG A 264 -8.09 15.46 -13.71
C ARG A 264 -8.53 15.03 -15.11
N HIS A 265 -7.60 14.45 -15.86
CA HIS A 265 -7.80 13.94 -17.21
C HIS A 265 -7.60 12.42 -17.26
N CYS A 266 -7.63 11.77 -16.10
CA CYS A 266 -7.50 10.34 -15.91
C CYS A 266 -8.75 9.75 -15.27
N GLY A 267 -9.24 8.66 -15.84
CA GLY A 267 -10.36 7.88 -15.34
C GLY A 267 -9.99 6.78 -14.37
N TRP A 268 -8.72 6.65 -13.95
CA TRP A 268 -8.24 5.53 -13.11
C TRP A 268 -9.05 5.39 -11.82
N LEU A 269 -9.26 6.50 -11.10
CA LEU A 269 -10.06 6.51 -9.87
C LEU A 269 -11.52 6.11 -10.13
N ALA A 270 -12.14 6.63 -11.20
CA ALA A 270 -13.52 6.30 -11.55
C ALA A 270 -13.69 4.83 -11.98
N LEU A 271 -12.76 4.31 -12.78
CA LEU A 271 -12.75 2.92 -13.22
C LEU A 271 -12.56 1.97 -12.03
N MET A 272 -11.52 2.20 -11.23
CA MET A 272 -11.22 1.34 -10.09
C MET A 272 -12.33 1.41 -9.04
N ALA A 273 -12.90 2.59 -8.77
CA ALA A 273 -14.06 2.72 -7.89
C ALA A 273 -15.27 1.97 -8.46
N GLY A 274 -15.50 2.04 -9.77
CA GLY A 274 -16.58 1.32 -10.44
C GLY A 274 -16.45 -0.20 -10.30
N VAL A 275 -15.23 -0.73 -10.46
CA VAL A 275 -14.92 -2.15 -10.23
C VAL A 275 -15.13 -2.52 -8.76
N ALA A 276 -14.56 -1.74 -7.84
CA ALA A 276 -14.58 -2.02 -6.41
C ALA A 276 -15.98 -1.94 -5.77
N THR A 277 -16.86 -1.10 -6.30
CA THR A 277 -18.20 -0.86 -5.75
C THR A 277 -19.32 -1.54 -6.54
N GLY A 278 -19.00 -2.14 -7.70
CA GLY A 278 -20.00 -2.73 -8.58
C GLY A 278 -20.94 -1.70 -9.22
N ALA A 279 -20.39 -0.54 -9.60
CA ALA A 279 -21.17 0.56 -10.19
C ALA A 279 -21.87 0.14 -11.49
N ASP A 280 -23.10 0.62 -11.68
CA ASP A 280 -23.94 0.27 -12.83
C ASP A 280 -23.46 0.93 -14.13
N PHE A 281 -22.81 2.10 -14.03
CA PHE A 281 -22.23 2.79 -15.16
C PHE A 281 -21.04 3.67 -14.71
N ILE A 282 -20.03 3.82 -15.58
CA ILE A 282 -18.90 4.73 -15.35
C ILE A 282 -18.69 5.66 -16.55
N PHE A 283 -18.21 6.86 -16.29
CA PHE A 283 -17.76 7.80 -17.31
C PHE A 283 -16.28 8.12 -17.11
N ILE A 284 -15.44 7.77 -18.09
CA ILE A 284 -13.99 7.96 -18.06
C ILE A 284 -13.50 8.65 -19.35
N PRO A 285 -12.50 9.54 -19.28
CA PRO A 285 -11.97 10.25 -20.45
C PRO A 285 -11.23 9.32 -21.43
N GLU A 286 -10.69 8.18 -20.98
CA GLU A 286 -10.00 7.22 -21.86
C GLU A 286 -10.97 6.41 -22.73
N ARG A 287 -12.26 6.39 -22.37
CA ARG A 287 -13.32 5.81 -23.18
C ARG A 287 -14.51 6.76 -23.26
N PRO A 288 -14.38 7.85 -24.04
CA PRO A 288 -15.47 8.81 -24.22
C PRO A 288 -16.70 8.13 -24.79
N GLN A 289 -17.86 8.56 -24.34
CA GLN A 289 -19.11 7.96 -24.78
C GLN A 289 -19.52 8.46 -26.17
N ASP A 290 -20.20 7.60 -26.92
CA ASP A 290 -20.80 7.94 -28.22
C ASP A 290 -21.93 8.97 -28.08
N GLN A 291 -22.35 9.62 -29.16
CA GLN A 291 -23.41 10.65 -29.11
C GLN A 291 -24.72 10.13 -28.50
N ASP A 292 -25.02 8.84 -28.70
CA ASP A 292 -26.21 8.16 -28.18
C ASP A 292 -26.06 7.62 -26.75
N TRP A 293 -25.03 8.04 -26.00
CA TRP A 293 -24.75 7.54 -24.65
C TRP A 293 -25.94 7.62 -23.69
N LYS A 294 -26.84 8.60 -23.89
CA LYS A 294 -28.07 8.75 -23.11
C LYS A 294 -29.00 7.55 -23.29
N ALA A 295 -29.13 7.05 -24.51
CA ALA A 295 -29.93 5.87 -24.83
C ALA A 295 -29.27 4.58 -24.31
N ASP A 296 -27.95 4.47 -24.49
CA ASP A 296 -27.17 3.31 -24.01
C ASP A 296 -27.25 3.19 -22.49
N MET A 297 -26.97 4.28 -21.78
CA MET A 297 -27.06 4.32 -20.32
C MET A 297 -28.49 4.00 -19.85
N SER A 298 -29.51 4.56 -20.50
CA SER A 298 -30.91 4.28 -20.15
C SER A 298 -31.27 2.81 -20.32
N THR A 299 -30.76 2.17 -21.38
CA THR A 299 -30.95 0.74 -21.63
C THR A 299 -30.30 -0.11 -20.54
N VAL A 300 -29.05 0.20 -20.17
CA VAL A 300 -28.31 -0.50 -19.11
C VAL A 300 -29.02 -0.37 -17.75
N VAL A 301 -29.38 0.85 -17.35
CA VAL A 301 -30.05 1.11 -16.06
C VAL A 301 -31.41 0.44 -16.00
N ARG A 302 -32.23 0.54 -17.06
CA ARG A 302 -33.54 -0.10 -17.12
C ARG A 302 -33.43 -1.62 -16.99
N ARG A 303 -32.43 -2.22 -17.65
CA ARG A 303 -32.14 -3.65 -17.53
C ARG A 303 -31.83 -4.03 -16.08
N HIS A 304 -30.93 -3.32 -15.41
CA HIS A 304 -30.56 -3.63 -14.03
C HIS A 304 -31.73 -3.47 -13.06
N ARG A 305 -32.56 -2.44 -13.23
CA ARG A 305 -33.79 -2.25 -12.45
C ARG A 305 -34.80 -3.36 -12.68
N LYS A 306 -35.00 -3.78 -13.94
CA LYS A 306 -35.89 -4.90 -14.28
C LYS A 306 -35.43 -6.23 -13.68
N MET A 307 -34.11 -6.40 -13.49
CA MET A 307 -33.53 -7.56 -12.79
C MET A 307 -33.74 -7.53 -11.27
N GLY A 308 -34.30 -6.45 -10.71
CA GLY A 308 -34.57 -6.32 -9.28
C GLY A 308 -33.54 -5.51 -8.51
N LYS A 309 -32.52 -4.93 -9.16
CA LYS A 309 -31.59 -4.02 -8.47
C LYS A 309 -32.35 -2.83 -7.91
N ARG A 310 -32.23 -2.60 -6.60
CA ARG A 310 -32.92 -1.50 -5.91
C ARG A 310 -32.23 -0.16 -6.14
N LYS A 311 -30.90 -0.15 -6.17
CA LYS A 311 -30.07 1.06 -6.28
C LYS A 311 -29.48 1.18 -7.67
N THR A 312 -29.09 2.40 -8.05
CA THR A 312 -28.28 2.66 -9.24
C THR A 312 -27.12 3.57 -8.86
N ILE A 313 -25.89 3.14 -9.11
CA ILE A 313 -24.69 3.92 -8.84
C ILE A 313 -24.00 4.23 -10.16
N VAL A 314 -23.83 5.51 -10.45
CA VAL A 314 -23.12 6.01 -11.63
C VAL A 314 -21.91 6.80 -11.16
N ILE A 315 -20.70 6.38 -11.56
CA ILE A 315 -19.45 7.07 -11.19
C ILE A 315 -18.94 7.88 -12.37
N VAL A 316 -18.66 9.16 -12.14
CA VAL A 316 -18.29 10.12 -13.19
C VAL A 316 -16.94 10.72 -12.84
N ALA A 317 -15.94 10.50 -13.70
CA ALA A 317 -14.67 11.20 -13.57
C ALA A 317 -14.86 12.70 -13.86
N GLU A 318 -14.19 13.59 -13.13
CA GLU A 318 -14.27 15.05 -13.34
C GLU A 318 -13.89 15.48 -14.78
N GLY A 319 -13.06 14.67 -15.44
CA GLY A 319 -12.62 14.81 -16.82
C GLY A 319 -13.49 14.11 -17.86
N ALA A 320 -14.66 13.56 -17.51
CA ALA A 320 -15.53 12.83 -18.43
C ALA A 320 -15.98 13.69 -19.62
N ARG A 321 -15.89 13.12 -20.83
CA ARG A 321 -16.23 13.76 -22.11
C ARG A 321 -16.92 12.77 -23.06
N ASP A 322 -17.64 13.29 -24.04
CA ASP A 322 -18.09 12.53 -25.21
C ASP A 322 -16.99 12.48 -26.30
N ARG A 323 -17.25 11.75 -27.39
CA ARG A 323 -16.30 11.63 -28.52
C ARG A 323 -16.04 12.93 -29.29
N ASP A 324 -16.85 13.96 -29.09
CA ASP A 324 -16.65 15.28 -29.69
C ASP A 324 -15.88 16.23 -28.76
N GLY A 325 -15.52 15.75 -27.56
CA GLY A 325 -14.78 16.51 -26.56
C GLY A 325 -15.67 17.36 -25.66
N THR A 326 -16.99 17.27 -25.81
CA THR A 326 -17.96 17.96 -24.94
C THR A 326 -17.92 17.33 -23.56
N LYS A 327 -17.84 18.16 -22.52
CA LYS A 327 -17.85 17.69 -21.13
C LYS A 327 -19.21 17.07 -20.80
N ILE A 328 -19.20 15.84 -20.25
CA ILE A 328 -20.39 15.21 -19.69
C ILE A 328 -20.48 15.59 -18.22
N THR A 329 -21.59 16.21 -17.83
CA THR A 329 -21.76 16.74 -16.47
C THR A 329 -22.62 15.81 -15.59
N PRO A 330 -22.38 15.78 -14.26
CA PRO A 330 -23.25 15.06 -13.33
C PRO A 330 -24.73 15.51 -13.39
N THR A 331 -24.98 16.77 -13.72
CA THR A 331 -26.34 17.32 -13.88
C THR A 331 -27.06 16.70 -15.07
N GLU A 332 -26.43 16.61 -16.24
CA GLU A 332 -27.04 15.97 -17.42
C GLU A 332 -27.39 14.51 -17.16
N ILE A 333 -26.51 13.78 -16.46
CA ILE A 333 -26.73 12.39 -16.08
C ILE A 333 -27.90 12.27 -15.08
N LYS A 334 -27.95 13.17 -14.09
CA LYS A 334 -29.06 13.21 -13.13
C LYS A 334 -30.39 13.48 -13.83
N ASP A 335 -30.43 14.46 -14.73
CA ASP A 335 -31.65 14.86 -15.43
C ASP A 335 -32.14 13.73 -16.33
N LEU A 336 -31.23 12.99 -16.99
CA LEU A 336 -31.54 11.77 -17.73
C LEU A 336 -32.17 10.69 -16.84
N LEU A 337 -31.55 10.40 -15.70
CA LEU A 337 -32.04 9.38 -14.75
C LEU A 337 -33.38 9.78 -14.11
N ALA A 338 -33.59 11.07 -13.87
CA ALA A 338 -34.78 11.63 -13.24
C ALA A 338 -35.91 11.91 -14.23
N ASP A 339 -35.69 11.76 -15.54
CA ASP A 339 -36.68 12.07 -16.56
C ASP A 339 -37.96 11.26 -16.35
N LYS A 340 -39.08 11.99 -16.19
CA LYS A 340 -40.42 11.47 -15.96
C LYS A 340 -41.28 11.49 -17.23
N SER A 341 -40.70 11.89 -18.36
CA SER A 341 -41.36 11.82 -19.66
C SER A 341 -41.76 10.38 -20.00
N GLU A 342 -42.67 10.21 -20.95
CA GLU A 342 -43.08 8.89 -21.41
C GLU A 342 -41.89 8.15 -22.02
N GLY A 343 -41.48 7.04 -21.39
CA GLY A 343 -40.26 6.31 -21.76
C GLY A 343 -38.99 6.71 -21.01
N GLY A 344 -39.06 7.70 -20.10
CA GLY A 344 -37.99 8.04 -19.16
C GLY A 344 -37.76 6.99 -18.05
N LEU A 345 -36.74 7.17 -17.22
CA LEU A 345 -36.37 6.24 -16.14
C LEU A 345 -37.08 6.53 -14.82
N ALA A 346 -37.53 7.77 -14.60
CA ALA A 346 -38.25 8.25 -13.42
C ALA A 346 -37.60 7.87 -12.07
N LEU A 347 -36.25 7.84 -12.00
CA LEU A 347 -35.53 7.47 -10.78
C LEU A 347 -35.30 8.69 -9.89
N ASP A 348 -35.55 8.54 -8.58
CA ASP A 348 -35.18 9.57 -7.60
C ASP A 348 -33.64 9.65 -7.50
N THR A 349 -33.09 10.69 -8.14
CA THR A 349 -31.65 10.79 -8.41
C THR A 349 -31.00 11.90 -7.61
N ARG A 350 -29.82 11.63 -7.02
CA ARG A 350 -29.00 12.60 -6.29
C ARG A 350 -27.60 12.67 -6.89
N ILE A 351 -27.00 13.87 -6.83
CA ILE A 351 -25.59 14.07 -7.17
C ILE A 351 -24.80 14.13 -5.88
N THR A 352 -23.62 13.53 -5.87
CA THR A 352 -22.65 13.66 -4.78
C THR A 352 -21.28 13.89 -5.37
N THR A 353 -20.78 15.12 -5.23
CA THR A 353 -19.40 15.45 -5.58
C THR A 353 -18.54 15.26 -4.35
N LEU A 354 -17.66 14.24 -4.36
CA LEU A 354 -16.84 13.91 -3.19
C LEU A 354 -15.84 15.02 -2.87
N GLY A 355 -15.30 15.68 -3.91
CA GLY A 355 -14.34 16.76 -3.76
C GLY A 355 -13.06 16.32 -3.02
N HIS A 356 -12.53 17.19 -2.18
CA HIS A 356 -11.19 17.04 -1.60
C HIS A 356 -11.07 15.99 -0.48
N VAL A 357 -12.16 15.33 -0.07
CA VAL A 357 -12.07 14.15 0.82
C VAL A 357 -11.22 13.03 0.20
N GLN A 358 -11.05 13.06 -1.12
CA GLN A 358 -10.20 12.16 -1.90
C GLN A 358 -8.70 12.48 -1.79
N ARG A 359 -8.32 13.71 -1.40
CA ARG A 359 -6.92 14.10 -1.14
C ARG A 359 -6.52 13.98 0.33
N GLY A 360 -7.52 14.07 1.22
CA GLY A 360 -7.32 13.99 2.66
C GLY A 360 -7.19 12.57 3.22
N GLY A 361 -7.08 12.49 4.54
CA GLY A 361 -6.87 11.23 5.26
C GLY A 361 -5.40 10.83 5.35
N THR A 362 -5.12 9.83 6.17
CA THR A 362 -3.78 9.23 6.24
C THR A 362 -3.57 8.31 5.03
N ALA A 363 -2.31 8.12 4.63
CA ALA A 363 -1.99 7.13 3.60
C ALA A 363 -2.41 5.72 4.03
N VAL A 364 -2.96 4.95 3.08
CA VAL A 364 -3.20 3.50 3.24
C VAL A 364 -1.88 2.75 3.35
N ALA A 365 -1.91 1.49 3.81
CA ALA A 365 -0.72 0.68 4.01
C ALA A 365 0.19 0.63 2.76
N TYR A 366 -0.42 0.48 1.58
CA TYR A 366 0.29 0.48 0.30
C TYR A 366 1.01 1.80 0.01
N ASP A 367 0.37 2.95 0.14
CA ASP A 367 0.99 4.25 -0.14
C ASP A 367 2.07 4.62 0.88
N ARG A 368 1.93 4.19 2.15
CA ARG A 368 3.00 4.30 3.14
C ARG A 368 4.22 3.49 2.76
N MET A 369 4.02 2.24 2.35
CA MET A 369 5.08 1.35 1.87
C MET A 369 5.74 1.92 0.61
N LEU A 370 4.94 2.28 -0.39
CA LEU A 370 5.40 2.81 -1.68
C LEU A 370 6.22 4.08 -1.47
N GLY A 371 5.68 5.08 -0.77
CA GLY A 371 6.40 6.32 -0.49
C GLY A 371 7.68 6.09 0.32
N THR A 372 7.67 5.12 1.25
CA THR A 372 8.86 4.77 2.03
C THR A 372 9.94 4.13 1.14
N LEU A 373 9.60 3.12 0.36
CA LEU A 373 10.56 2.41 -0.49
C LEU A 373 11.10 3.32 -1.60
N GLN A 374 10.24 4.11 -2.25
CA GLN A 374 10.69 5.06 -3.26
C GLN A 374 11.57 6.15 -2.67
N GLY A 375 11.27 6.65 -1.46
CA GLY A 375 12.10 7.65 -0.79
C GLY A 375 13.51 7.14 -0.43
N VAL A 376 13.62 5.87 -0.01
CA VAL A 376 14.92 5.21 0.20
C VAL A 376 15.70 5.12 -1.10
N GLU A 377 15.04 4.68 -2.18
CA GLU A 377 15.69 4.53 -3.49
C GLU A 377 16.09 5.89 -4.09
N ALA A 378 15.30 6.95 -3.86
CA ALA A 378 15.63 8.30 -4.32
C ALA A 378 16.94 8.83 -3.71
N VAL A 379 17.21 8.52 -2.44
CA VAL A 379 18.47 8.89 -1.78
C VAL A 379 19.64 8.13 -2.39
N LYS A 380 19.49 6.82 -2.65
CA LYS A 380 20.54 6.05 -3.34
C LYS A 380 20.80 6.60 -4.74
N ALA A 381 19.74 6.87 -5.49
CA ALA A 381 19.82 7.42 -6.83
C ALA A 381 20.54 8.77 -6.89
N VAL A 382 20.23 9.70 -5.97
CA VAL A 382 20.86 11.02 -5.97
C VAL A 382 22.32 10.98 -5.54
N LEU A 383 22.70 10.00 -4.71
CA LEU A 383 24.09 9.79 -4.28
C LEU A 383 24.96 9.15 -5.34
N GLU A 384 24.38 8.28 -6.17
CA GLU A 384 25.01 7.62 -7.31
C GLU A 384 25.04 8.49 -8.58
N ALA A 385 24.25 9.56 -8.62
CA ALA A 385 24.14 10.44 -9.79
C ALA A 385 25.44 11.20 -10.09
N THR A 386 25.82 11.19 -11.37
CA THR A 386 26.91 11.98 -11.96
C THR A 386 26.34 13.11 -12.83
N PRO A 387 27.15 14.09 -13.26
CA PRO A 387 26.71 15.15 -14.17
C PRO A 387 26.07 14.63 -15.47
N GLU A 388 26.52 13.48 -15.96
CA GLU A 388 26.04 12.83 -17.20
C GLU A 388 24.79 11.97 -16.96
N THR A 389 24.44 11.68 -15.71
CA THR A 389 23.28 10.86 -15.37
C THR A 389 22.01 11.62 -15.72
N GLU A 390 21.12 11.06 -16.54
CA GLU A 390 19.84 11.70 -16.86
C GLU A 390 18.96 11.84 -15.60
N THR A 391 18.13 12.88 -15.54
CA THR A 391 17.19 13.07 -14.42
C THR A 391 16.23 11.90 -14.41
N CYS A 392 16.23 11.13 -13.32
CA CYS A 392 15.32 10.01 -13.16
C CYS A 392 14.21 10.35 -12.18
N PHE A 393 13.11 9.61 -12.29
CA PHE A 393 12.13 9.49 -11.22
C PHE A 393 12.06 8.04 -10.75
N ILE A 394 11.65 7.87 -9.50
CA ILE A 394 11.44 6.55 -8.92
C ILE A 394 10.00 6.12 -9.22
N ALA A 395 9.88 4.99 -9.90
CA ALA A 395 8.62 4.37 -10.28
C ALA A 395 8.44 3.04 -9.57
N ILE A 396 7.21 2.51 -9.64
CA ILE A 396 6.94 1.10 -9.39
C ILE A 396 6.46 0.46 -10.68
N ASN A 397 7.16 -0.59 -11.10
CA ASN A 397 6.74 -1.44 -12.19
C ASN A 397 6.83 -2.87 -11.69
N GLU A 398 5.78 -3.66 -11.90
CA GLU A 398 5.84 -5.08 -11.60
C GLU A 398 6.11 -5.37 -10.10
N ASN A 399 5.50 -4.61 -9.19
CA ASN A 399 5.81 -4.60 -7.75
C ASN A 399 7.29 -4.34 -7.40
N LYS A 400 8.12 -3.87 -8.35
CA LYS A 400 9.53 -3.54 -8.14
C LYS A 400 9.74 -2.05 -8.25
N ILE A 401 10.54 -1.52 -7.33
CA ILE A 401 10.99 -0.14 -7.41
C ILE A 401 12.05 -0.05 -8.50
N VAL A 402 11.84 0.84 -9.46
CA VAL A 402 12.74 1.05 -10.60
C VAL A 402 13.01 2.54 -10.80
N ARG A 403 14.13 2.86 -11.42
CA ARG A 403 14.47 4.23 -11.84
C ARG A 403 14.13 4.37 -13.32
N LYS A 404 13.41 5.42 -13.68
CA LYS A 404 13.07 5.70 -15.08
C LYS A 404 13.45 7.11 -15.48
N PRO A 405 13.85 7.34 -16.75
CA PRO A 405 14.06 8.69 -17.27
C PRO A 405 12.82 9.56 -17.13
N LEU A 406 12.95 10.70 -16.46
CA LEU A 406 11.83 11.59 -16.16
C LEU A 406 11.22 12.16 -17.44
N MET A 407 12.05 12.69 -18.33
CA MET A 407 11.58 13.36 -19.54
C MET A 407 10.90 12.40 -20.51
N LYS A 408 11.31 11.12 -20.52
CA LYS A 408 10.62 10.08 -21.28
C LYS A 408 9.18 9.85 -20.78
N ALA A 409 8.99 9.73 -19.46
CA ALA A 409 7.67 9.58 -18.88
C ALA A 409 6.75 10.80 -19.14
N VAL A 410 7.30 12.01 -19.05
CA VAL A 410 6.55 13.24 -19.38
C VAL A 410 6.17 13.28 -20.86
N GLN A 411 7.05 12.86 -21.76
CA GLN A 411 6.75 12.75 -23.19
C GLN A 411 5.65 11.72 -23.48
N GLU A 412 5.70 10.56 -22.84
CA GLU A 412 4.67 9.51 -22.93
C GLU A 412 3.31 10.02 -22.43
N SER A 413 3.27 10.72 -21.29
CA SER A 413 2.03 11.34 -20.77
C SER A 413 1.46 12.41 -21.72
N LYS A 414 2.32 13.21 -22.37
CA LYS A 414 1.88 14.16 -23.42
C LYS A 414 1.38 13.46 -24.67
N ALA A 415 1.98 12.33 -25.05
CA ALA A 415 1.51 11.51 -26.16
C ALA A 415 0.11 10.94 -25.88
N LEU A 416 -0.20 10.59 -24.63
CA LEU A 416 -1.54 10.19 -24.23
C LEU A 416 -2.56 11.33 -24.38
N ALA A 417 -2.22 12.55 -23.94
CA ALA A 417 -3.10 13.71 -24.15
C ALA A 417 -3.35 13.95 -25.65
N LYS A 418 -2.30 13.86 -26.48
CA LYS A 418 -2.42 13.97 -27.93
C LYS A 418 -3.28 12.86 -28.53
N ALA A 419 -3.15 11.61 -28.08
CA ALA A 419 -3.98 10.50 -28.55
C ALA A 419 -5.47 10.75 -28.27
N VAL A 420 -5.80 11.32 -27.11
CA VAL A 420 -7.17 11.73 -26.78
C VAL A 420 -7.66 12.84 -27.71
N ASP A 421 -6.83 13.86 -27.98
CA ASP A 421 -7.17 14.96 -28.89
C ASP A 421 -7.36 14.48 -30.35
N ASP A 422 -6.53 13.53 -30.79
CA ASP A 422 -6.59 12.88 -32.11
C ASP A 422 -7.71 11.82 -32.21
N LYS A 423 -8.50 11.64 -31.14
CA LYS A 423 -9.58 10.64 -31.01
C LYS A 423 -9.12 9.18 -31.13
N ASP A 424 -7.85 8.89 -30.89
CA ASP A 424 -7.28 7.54 -30.79
C ASP A 424 -7.36 7.00 -29.35
N PHE A 425 -8.58 6.61 -28.97
CA PHE A 425 -8.86 6.15 -27.61
C PHE A 425 -8.30 4.76 -27.30
N ASP A 426 -8.08 3.92 -28.31
CA ASP A 426 -7.47 2.61 -28.10
C ASP A 426 -6.00 2.75 -27.72
N MET A 427 -5.27 3.68 -28.35
CA MET A 427 -3.91 4.04 -27.92
C MET A 427 -3.90 4.70 -26.54
N ALA A 428 -4.86 5.59 -26.24
CA ALA A 428 -4.97 6.22 -24.92
C ALA A 428 -5.16 5.18 -23.79
N MET A 429 -5.95 4.13 -24.04
CA MET A 429 -6.13 3.01 -23.10
C MET A 429 -4.85 2.18 -22.89
N GLN A 430 -4.00 2.06 -23.91
CA GLN A 430 -2.74 1.30 -23.84
C GLN A 430 -1.60 2.06 -23.15
N LEU A 431 -1.62 3.40 -23.22
CA LEU A 431 -0.61 4.28 -22.62
C LEU A 431 -0.81 4.50 -21.11
N ARG A 432 -1.91 4.00 -20.53
CA ARG A 432 -2.15 3.95 -19.08
C ARG A 432 -1.33 2.84 -18.40
N ASP A 433 -1.52 2.68 -17.08
CA ASP A 433 -0.88 1.62 -16.33
C ASP A 433 -1.20 0.23 -16.89
N THR A 434 -0.34 -0.73 -16.56
CA THR A 434 -0.38 -2.10 -17.08
C THR A 434 -1.72 -2.81 -16.84
N GLU A 435 -2.50 -2.38 -15.85
CA GLU A 435 -3.75 -3.03 -15.48
C GLU A 435 -5.01 -2.33 -16.03
N PHE A 436 -4.90 -1.07 -16.51
CA PHE A 436 -6.06 -0.23 -16.84
C PHE A 436 -7.02 -0.87 -17.83
N ALA A 437 -6.51 -1.31 -18.98
CA ALA A 437 -7.34 -1.91 -20.03
C ALA A 437 -7.96 -3.25 -19.59
N ASP A 438 -7.24 -4.03 -18.80
CA ASP A 438 -7.73 -5.29 -18.23
C ASP A 438 -8.83 -5.06 -17.19
N GLN A 439 -8.70 -4.02 -16.37
CA GLN A 439 -9.72 -3.61 -15.41
C GLN A 439 -10.98 -3.09 -16.10
N TYR A 440 -10.83 -2.31 -17.18
CA TYR A 440 -11.98 -1.87 -17.99
C TYR A 440 -12.74 -3.05 -18.61
N LYS A 441 -12.02 -4.02 -19.19
CA LYS A 441 -12.65 -5.26 -19.70
C LYS A 441 -13.35 -6.05 -18.60
N SER A 442 -12.74 -6.11 -17.42
CA SER A 442 -13.30 -6.79 -16.24
C SER A 442 -14.59 -6.11 -15.79
N TYR A 443 -14.56 -4.78 -15.64
CA TYR A 443 -15.73 -3.95 -15.34
C TYR A 443 -16.88 -4.22 -16.32
N MET A 444 -16.61 -4.09 -17.62
CA MET A 444 -17.63 -4.30 -18.67
C MET A 444 -18.24 -5.69 -18.63
N THR A 445 -17.47 -6.70 -18.22
CA THR A 445 -17.97 -8.07 -18.07
C THR A 445 -18.87 -8.21 -16.85
N THR A 446 -18.48 -7.62 -15.71
CA THR A 446 -19.27 -7.67 -14.47
C THR A 446 -20.54 -6.83 -14.49
N THR A 447 -20.62 -5.85 -15.40
CA THR A 447 -21.78 -4.95 -15.52
C THR A 447 -22.76 -5.41 -16.60
N ASN A 448 -22.31 -6.12 -17.65
CA ASN A 448 -23.15 -6.57 -18.77
C ASN A 448 -23.50 -8.07 -18.72
N VAL A 449 -23.76 -8.60 -17.53
CA VAL A 449 -23.90 -10.04 -17.26
C VAL A 449 -25.02 -10.74 -18.04
N MET A 450 -26.10 -10.04 -18.37
CA MET A 450 -27.28 -10.60 -19.03
C MET A 450 -27.50 -10.07 -20.45
N VAL A 451 -26.41 -9.72 -21.14
CA VAL A 451 -26.48 -9.40 -22.58
C VAL A 451 -26.22 -10.69 -23.36
N ASP A 452 -27.15 -11.06 -24.24
CA ASP A 452 -27.08 -12.32 -24.99
C ASP A 452 -25.99 -12.33 -26.08
N ASP A 453 -25.32 -11.20 -26.33
CA ASP A 453 -24.32 -11.01 -27.39
C ASP A 453 -23.05 -11.86 -27.24
N ARG A 454 -22.76 -12.33 -26.03
CA ARG A 454 -21.49 -12.99 -25.66
C ARG A 454 -21.62 -14.42 -25.18
N LYS A 455 -22.83 -14.98 -25.19
CA LYS A 455 -23.08 -16.36 -24.75
C LYS A 455 -22.41 -17.35 -25.69
N LEU A 456 -21.76 -18.36 -25.10
CA LEU A 456 -21.23 -19.48 -25.84
C LEU A 456 -22.36 -20.37 -26.39
N PRO A 457 -22.09 -21.13 -27.48
CA PRO A 457 -22.97 -22.22 -27.91
C PRO A 457 -23.20 -23.20 -26.76
N GLU A 458 -24.40 -23.79 -26.66
CA GLU A 458 -24.78 -24.67 -25.54
C GLU A 458 -23.78 -25.82 -25.28
N LYS A 459 -23.24 -26.40 -26.36
CA LYS A 459 -22.22 -27.45 -26.30
C LYS A 459 -20.90 -27.03 -25.63
N ALA A 460 -20.61 -25.73 -25.58
CA ALA A 460 -19.39 -25.17 -25.00
C ALA A 460 -19.61 -24.57 -23.59
N ARG A 461 -20.86 -24.59 -23.09
CA ARG A 461 -21.17 -24.12 -21.73
C ARG A 461 -20.77 -25.19 -20.72
N MET A 462 -20.07 -24.78 -19.67
CA MET A 462 -19.58 -25.64 -18.59
C MET A 462 -20.41 -25.43 -17.32
N LYS A 463 -20.52 -26.48 -16.50
CA LYS A 463 -20.98 -26.40 -15.12
C LYS A 463 -19.80 -26.30 -14.16
N ILE A 464 -19.64 -25.18 -13.48
CA ILE A 464 -18.44 -24.85 -12.70
C ILE A 464 -18.78 -24.83 -11.21
N GLY A 465 -18.11 -25.66 -10.42
CA GLY A 465 -18.24 -25.69 -8.96
C GLY A 465 -17.35 -24.65 -8.28
N PHE A 466 -17.90 -23.90 -7.33
CA PHE A 466 -17.22 -22.83 -6.59
C PHE A 466 -17.05 -23.26 -5.14
N VAL A 467 -15.82 -23.24 -4.61
CA VAL A 467 -15.56 -23.64 -3.22
C VAL A 467 -14.55 -22.72 -2.55
N ASN A 468 -14.86 -22.30 -1.33
CA ASN A 468 -13.94 -21.54 -0.49
C ASN A 468 -13.29 -22.46 0.54
N VAL A 469 -11.97 -22.40 0.66
CA VAL A 469 -11.20 -23.29 1.55
C VAL A 469 -10.12 -22.52 2.31
N GLY A 470 -10.12 -22.64 3.64
CA GLY A 470 -9.19 -22.00 4.55
C GLY A 470 -9.87 -21.02 5.51
N ALA A 471 -9.11 -20.04 5.98
CA ALA A 471 -9.65 -18.94 6.76
C ALA A 471 -10.29 -17.88 5.84
N PRO A 472 -11.30 -17.13 6.31
CA PRO A 472 -11.86 -16.02 5.54
C PRO A 472 -10.81 -14.92 5.33
N ALA A 473 -10.91 -14.23 4.19
CA ALA A 473 -10.05 -13.13 3.81
C ALA A 473 -10.85 -12.07 3.05
N GLY A 474 -10.52 -10.79 3.24
CA GLY A 474 -11.17 -9.69 2.53
C GLY A 474 -11.06 -9.87 1.01
N GLY A 475 -12.18 -9.87 0.29
CA GLY A 475 -12.22 -9.98 -1.17
C GLY A 475 -12.59 -11.35 -1.72
N MET A 476 -12.74 -12.39 -0.88
CA MET A 476 -13.27 -13.70 -1.31
C MET A 476 -14.63 -13.58 -1.99
N ASN A 477 -15.55 -12.82 -1.39
CA ASN A 477 -16.88 -12.56 -1.94
C ASN A 477 -16.82 -11.76 -3.26
N ALA A 478 -15.92 -10.78 -3.37
CA ALA A 478 -15.70 -10.03 -4.59
C ALA A 478 -15.17 -10.91 -5.73
N ALA A 479 -14.29 -11.86 -5.42
CA ALA A 479 -13.80 -12.86 -6.38
C ALA A 479 -14.93 -13.78 -6.87
N VAL A 480 -15.71 -14.35 -5.94
CA VAL A 480 -16.86 -15.18 -6.28
C VAL A 480 -17.86 -14.40 -7.14
N ARG A 481 -18.20 -13.17 -6.75
CA ARG A 481 -19.09 -12.28 -7.54
C ARG A 481 -18.62 -12.11 -8.98
N ALA A 482 -17.35 -11.78 -9.17
CA ALA A 482 -16.81 -11.53 -10.51
C ALA A 482 -16.77 -12.80 -11.37
N ALA A 483 -16.40 -13.94 -10.79
CA ALA A 483 -16.40 -15.21 -11.49
C ALA A 483 -17.83 -15.68 -11.85
N VAL A 484 -18.81 -15.51 -10.95
CA VAL A 484 -20.24 -15.77 -11.24
C VAL A 484 -20.74 -14.87 -12.36
N ALA A 485 -20.41 -13.57 -12.31
CA ALA A 485 -20.76 -12.60 -13.35
C ALA A 485 -20.24 -13.04 -14.73
N TYR A 486 -18.98 -13.48 -14.78
CA TYR A 486 -18.37 -14.00 -16.01
C TYR A 486 -19.08 -15.27 -16.51
N CYS A 487 -19.37 -16.21 -15.61
CA CYS A 487 -20.06 -17.44 -15.96
C CYS A 487 -21.41 -17.16 -16.62
N ILE A 488 -22.25 -16.32 -16.00
CA ILE A 488 -23.57 -15.98 -16.52
C ILE A 488 -23.46 -15.26 -17.87
N ALA A 489 -22.51 -14.32 -18.02
CA ALA A 489 -22.27 -13.61 -19.28
C ALA A 489 -21.89 -14.54 -20.45
N ARG A 490 -21.20 -15.65 -20.17
CA ARG A 490 -20.82 -16.67 -21.16
C ARG A 490 -21.87 -17.79 -21.29
N GLY A 491 -22.86 -17.83 -20.41
CA GLY A 491 -23.87 -18.88 -20.34
C GLY A 491 -23.42 -20.16 -19.60
N HIS A 492 -22.30 -20.13 -18.89
CA HIS A 492 -21.91 -21.20 -17.97
C HIS A 492 -22.88 -21.29 -16.79
N GLU A 493 -22.93 -22.45 -16.14
CA GLU A 493 -23.72 -22.69 -14.93
C GLU A 493 -22.80 -22.66 -13.70
N PRO A 494 -22.74 -21.54 -12.96
CA PRO A 494 -21.98 -21.47 -11.72
C PRO A 494 -22.78 -22.07 -10.56
N VAL A 495 -22.14 -22.96 -9.79
CA VAL A 495 -22.76 -23.66 -8.65
C VAL A 495 -21.90 -23.50 -7.41
N ALA A 496 -22.51 -23.05 -6.32
CA ALA A 496 -21.84 -22.88 -5.03
C ALA A 496 -21.75 -24.22 -4.28
N ILE A 497 -20.58 -24.52 -3.73
CA ILE A 497 -20.34 -25.59 -2.76
C ILE A 497 -20.13 -24.92 -1.40
N HIS A 498 -21.16 -24.98 -0.56
CA HIS A 498 -21.18 -24.32 0.73
C HIS A 498 -20.34 -25.03 1.78
N ASN A 499 -19.68 -24.23 2.62
CA ASN A 499 -18.90 -24.72 3.76
C ASN A 499 -17.80 -25.72 3.35
N GLY A 500 -17.08 -25.43 2.25
CA GLY A 500 -15.91 -26.19 1.83
C GLY A 500 -16.20 -27.67 1.55
N PHE A 501 -15.16 -28.51 1.62
CA PHE A 501 -15.29 -29.95 1.42
C PHE A 501 -16.09 -30.65 2.53
N ALA A 502 -16.04 -30.11 3.76
CA ALA A 502 -16.85 -30.62 4.87
C ALA A 502 -18.35 -30.54 4.58
N GLY A 503 -18.82 -29.37 4.11
CA GLY A 503 -20.22 -29.17 3.73
C GLY A 503 -20.58 -30.01 2.50
N PHE A 504 -19.66 -30.12 1.54
CA PHE A 504 -19.88 -30.96 0.37
C PHE A 504 -20.06 -32.44 0.73
N ALA A 505 -19.21 -33.00 1.59
CA ALA A 505 -19.29 -34.41 1.96
C ALA A 505 -20.50 -34.72 2.85
N ARG A 506 -20.84 -33.83 3.79
CA ARG A 506 -21.81 -34.14 4.86
C ARG A 506 -23.23 -33.67 4.58
N HIS A 507 -23.39 -32.65 3.75
CA HIS A 507 -24.65 -31.89 3.63
C HIS A 507 -25.02 -31.54 2.19
N HIS A 508 -24.47 -32.21 1.16
CA HIS A 508 -24.69 -31.81 -0.24
C HIS A 508 -26.16 -31.81 -0.66
N ASP A 509 -26.98 -32.71 -0.12
CA ASP A 509 -28.39 -32.93 -0.49
C ASP A 509 -29.39 -32.77 0.67
N ASP A 510 -28.96 -32.14 1.78
CA ASP A 510 -29.83 -31.84 2.93
C ASP A 510 -31.11 -31.09 2.52
N LYS A 511 -32.20 -31.34 3.24
CA LYS A 511 -33.51 -30.69 3.03
C LYS A 511 -33.87 -29.79 4.22
N PRO A 512 -34.39 -28.56 3.99
CA PRO A 512 -34.79 -28.01 2.68
C PRO A 512 -33.64 -27.41 1.86
N LEU A 513 -32.43 -27.29 2.43
CA LEU A 513 -31.31 -26.58 1.80
C LEU A 513 -30.01 -27.38 1.95
N GLY A 514 -29.51 -27.91 0.82
CA GLY A 514 -28.23 -28.59 0.74
C GLY A 514 -27.05 -27.63 0.51
N ALA A 515 -25.84 -28.15 0.68
CA ALA A 515 -24.61 -27.39 0.50
C ALA A 515 -24.30 -27.10 -0.98
N VAL A 516 -24.84 -27.86 -1.93
CA VAL A 516 -24.64 -27.62 -3.36
C VAL A 516 -25.85 -26.87 -3.93
N ARG A 517 -25.67 -25.60 -4.31
CA ARG A 517 -26.79 -24.75 -4.76
C ARG A 517 -26.40 -23.79 -5.89
N PRO A 518 -27.33 -23.44 -6.79
CA PRO A 518 -27.08 -22.41 -7.79
C PRO A 518 -26.95 -21.03 -7.13
N PHE A 519 -26.27 -20.11 -7.80
CA PHE A 519 -26.21 -18.71 -7.36
C PHE A 519 -27.45 -17.92 -7.78
N ASP A 520 -27.97 -17.08 -6.88
CA ASP A 520 -28.85 -15.97 -7.24
C ASP A 520 -28.00 -14.74 -7.58
N TRP A 521 -28.06 -14.30 -8.84
CA TRP A 521 -27.30 -13.13 -9.30
C TRP A 521 -27.64 -11.86 -8.49
N LEU A 522 -28.90 -11.66 -8.10
CA LEU A 522 -29.30 -10.46 -7.38
C LEU A 522 -28.67 -10.41 -5.97
N GLU A 523 -28.53 -11.57 -5.33
CA GLU A 523 -27.81 -11.71 -4.06
C GLU A 523 -26.32 -11.44 -4.25
N VAL A 524 -25.71 -12.12 -5.23
CA VAL A 524 -24.26 -12.08 -5.50
C VAL A 524 -23.79 -10.71 -5.98
N ASP A 525 -24.62 -9.94 -6.69
CA ASP A 525 -24.25 -8.59 -7.12
C ASP A 525 -23.93 -7.67 -5.93
N GLY A 526 -24.59 -7.88 -4.78
CA GLY A 526 -24.35 -7.15 -3.54
C GLY A 526 -23.10 -7.56 -2.77
N TRP A 527 -22.28 -8.49 -3.29
CA TRP A 527 -21.12 -9.04 -2.58
C TRP A 527 -19.80 -8.29 -2.83
N ALA A 528 -19.80 -7.26 -3.68
CA ALA A 528 -18.59 -6.52 -4.07
C ALA A 528 -17.80 -5.95 -2.87
N SER A 529 -18.50 -5.44 -1.86
CA SER A 529 -17.95 -4.78 -0.68
C SER A 529 -18.11 -5.60 0.62
N LYS A 530 -18.54 -6.86 0.54
CA LYS A 530 -18.74 -7.71 1.74
C LYS A 530 -17.47 -8.47 2.12
N GLY A 531 -17.06 -8.37 3.39
CA GLY A 531 -16.03 -9.24 3.96
C GLY A 531 -16.55 -10.63 4.31
N GLY A 532 -15.66 -11.46 4.88
CA GLY A 532 -15.99 -12.85 5.22
C GLY A 532 -16.15 -13.74 3.97
N SER A 533 -17.03 -14.74 4.07
CA SER A 533 -17.31 -15.70 3.00
C SER A 533 -18.79 -16.09 3.02
N GLU A 534 -19.58 -15.57 2.08
CA GLU A 534 -21.03 -15.81 1.99
C GLU A 534 -21.37 -17.26 1.65
N ILE A 535 -20.51 -17.95 0.89
CA ILE A 535 -20.65 -19.40 0.67
C ILE A 535 -20.09 -20.27 1.81
N GLY A 536 -19.55 -19.66 2.86
CA GLY A 536 -18.89 -20.38 3.96
C GLY A 536 -17.53 -20.96 3.57
N THR A 537 -16.62 -21.06 4.53
CA THR A 537 -15.26 -21.57 4.33
C THR A 537 -14.76 -22.26 5.59
N ASN A 538 -13.93 -23.28 5.44
CA ASN A 538 -13.24 -23.97 6.54
C ASN A 538 -11.95 -24.62 6.05
N ARG A 539 -11.21 -25.23 6.98
CA ARG A 539 -9.86 -25.79 6.73
C ARG A 539 -9.86 -27.28 6.36
N GLU A 540 -11.02 -27.92 6.24
CA GLU A 540 -11.10 -29.36 5.99
C GLU A 540 -10.68 -29.69 4.55
N LEU A 541 -9.83 -30.71 4.40
CA LEU A 541 -9.28 -31.11 3.11
C LEU A 541 -10.11 -32.24 2.47
N PRO A 542 -10.06 -32.41 1.14
CA PRO A 542 -10.73 -33.52 0.45
C PRO A 542 -10.40 -34.90 1.04
N SER A 543 -9.14 -35.13 1.46
CA SER A 543 -8.74 -36.37 2.12
C SER A 543 -9.46 -36.62 3.43
N ASP A 544 -9.70 -35.56 4.22
CA ASP A 544 -10.30 -35.65 5.54
C ASP A 544 -11.81 -35.94 5.45
N SER A 545 -12.45 -35.40 4.41
CA SER A 545 -13.86 -35.65 4.10
C SER A 545 -14.12 -36.96 3.33
N GLY A 546 -13.06 -37.68 2.93
CA GLY A 546 -13.12 -38.92 2.14
C GLY A 546 -12.99 -38.65 0.64
N MET A 547 -11.80 -38.92 0.07
CA MET A 547 -11.50 -38.63 -1.34
C MET A 547 -12.46 -39.33 -2.32
N GLU A 548 -12.78 -40.60 -2.08
CA GLU A 548 -13.75 -41.35 -2.90
C GLU A 548 -15.13 -40.69 -2.91
N LEU A 549 -15.61 -40.26 -1.74
CA LEU A 549 -16.90 -39.56 -1.64
C LEU A 549 -16.87 -38.23 -2.42
N ILE A 550 -15.82 -37.43 -2.26
CA ILE A 550 -15.67 -36.17 -3.00
C ILE A 550 -15.64 -36.42 -4.51
N ALA A 551 -14.92 -37.45 -4.97
CA ALA A 551 -14.87 -37.83 -6.37
C ALA A 551 -16.23 -38.28 -6.92
N ASN A 552 -16.98 -39.06 -6.13
CA ASN A 552 -18.33 -39.50 -6.48
C ASN A 552 -19.31 -38.33 -6.56
N LEU A 553 -19.21 -37.36 -5.63
CA LEU A 553 -20.04 -36.17 -5.64
C LEU A 553 -19.73 -35.26 -6.84
N ILE A 554 -18.45 -35.09 -7.20
CA ILE A 554 -18.06 -34.33 -8.40
C ILE A 554 -18.69 -34.94 -9.65
N GLU A 555 -18.74 -36.27 -9.75
CA GLU A 555 -19.44 -36.97 -10.83
C GLU A 555 -20.95 -36.81 -10.75
N GLN A 556 -21.55 -36.99 -9.58
CA GLN A 556 -23.00 -36.87 -9.35
C GLN A 556 -23.54 -35.49 -9.74
N TYR A 557 -22.81 -34.42 -9.41
CA TYR A 557 -23.21 -33.06 -9.75
C TYR A 557 -22.76 -32.62 -11.15
N GLU A 558 -22.06 -33.49 -11.89
CA GLU A 558 -21.58 -33.28 -13.26
C GLU A 558 -20.76 -31.99 -13.41
N PHE A 559 -19.83 -31.72 -12.48
CA PHE A 559 -18.97 -30.56 -12.61
C PHE A 559 -17.98 -30.73 -13.76
N ASP A 560 -17.94 -29.75 -14.67
CA ASP A 560 -16.96 -29.68 -15.76
C ASP A 560 -15.66 -29.02 -15.30
N ALA A 561 -15.67 -28.25 -14.21
CA ALA A 561 -14.50 -27.56 -13.65
C ALA A 561 -14.72 -27.21 -12.17
N LEU A 562 -13.61 -26.97 -11.44
CA LEU A 562 -13.65 -26.41 -10.10
C LEU A 562 -12.86 -25.09 -10.01
N PHE A 563 -13.48 -24.10 -9.40
CA PHE A 563 -12.85 -22.84 -9.03
C PHE A 563 -12.74 -22.75 -7.50
N LEU A 564 -11.51 -22.72 -7.01
CA LEU A 564 -11.20 -22.64 -5.59
C LEU A 564 -10.74 -21.23 -5.23
N VAL A 565 -11.24 -20.69 -4.13
CA VAL A 565 -10.75 -19.45 -3.53
C VAL A 565 -10.30 -19.73 -2.11
N GLY A 566 -9.02 -19.45 -1.79
CA GLY A 566 -8.55 -19.79 -0.46
C GLY A 566 -7.07 -19.75 -0.19
N GLY A 567 -6.72 -20.11 1.04
CA GLY A 567 -5.35 -20.04 1.55
C GLY A 567 -4.53 -21.30 1.24
N PHE A 568 -3.58 -21.60 2.11
CA PHE A 568 -2.73 -22.78 1.94
C PHE A 568 -3.52 -24.10 2.03
N GLU A 569 -4.63 -24.16 2.75
CA GLU A 569 -5.53 -25.32 2.73
C GLU A 569 -6.14 -25.55 1.34
N ALA A 570 -6.53 -24.48 0.62
CA ALA A 570 -7.01 -24.59 -0.75
C ALA A 570 -5.91 -25.07 -1.71
N PHE A 571 -4.69 -24.58 -1.51
CA PHE A 571 -3.48 -25.05 -2.20
C PHE A 571 -3.19 -26.53 -1.93
N HIS A 572 -3.35 -26.99 -0.69
CA HIS A 572 -3.20 -28.40 -0.37
C HIS A 572 -4.34 -29.24 -0.97
N ALA A 573 -5.58 -28.75 -0.91
CA ALA A 573 -6.75 -29.45 -1.45
C ALA A 573 -6.63 -29.68 -2.97
N ILE A 574 -6.22 -28.65 -3.73
CA ILE A 574 -6.04 -28.79 -5.18
C ILE A 574 -4.88 -29.75 -5.50
N SER A 575 -3.83 -29.81 -4.67
CA SER A 575 -2.77 -30.84 -4.77
C SER A 575 -3.32 -32.25 -4.62
N GLN A 576 -4.15 -32.47 -3.59
CA GLN A 576 -4.73 -33.78 -3.31
C GLN A 576 -5.65 -34.24 -4.45
N LEU A 577 -6.56 -33.37 -4.91
CA LEU A 577 -7.47 -33.68 -6.02
C LEU A 577 -6.69 -34.01 -7.30
N ARG A 578 -5.63 -33.24 -7.61
CA ARG A 578 -4.77 -33.49 -8.77
C ARG A 578 -4.09 -34.87 -8.71
N LYS A 579 -3.51 -35.22 -7.56
CA LYS A 579 -2.82 -36.52 -7.36
C LYS A 579 -3.80 -37.69 -7.43
N ALA A 580 -5.03 -37.49 -6.96
CA ALA A 580 -6.09 -38.49 -6.97
C ALA A 580 -6.70 -38.75 -8.38
N ARG A 581 -6.32 -37.99 -9.42
CA ARG A 581 -6.82 -38.17 -10.81
C ARG A 581 -6.53 -39.55 -11.41
N ASP A 582 -5.49 -40.24 -10.93
CA ASP A 582 -5.16 -41.58 -11.42
C ASP A 582 -6.10 -42.65 -10.89
N GLU A 583 -6.63 -42.46 -9.68
CA GLU A 583 -7.57 -43.36 -9.02
C GLU A 583 -9.03 -43.02 -9.40
N TYR A 584 -9.34 -41.73 -9.53
CA TYR A 584 -10.71 -41.26 -9.75
C TYR A 584 -10.83 -40.45 -11.06
N PRO A 585 -11.35 -41.04 -12.15
CA PRO A 585 -11.52 -40.36 -13.43
C PRO A 585 -12.45 -39.13 -13.38
N SER A 586 -13.36 -39.05 -12.41
CA SER A 586 -14.24 -37.89 -12.20
C SER A 586 -13.46 -36.62 -11.81
N LEU A 587 -12.26 -36.76 -11.24
CA LEU A 587 -11.37 -35.64 -10.90
C LEU A 587 -10.56 -35.12 -12.09
N CYS A 588 -10.69 -35.73 -13.27
CA CYS A 588 -10.05 -35.29 -14.51
C CYS A 588 -10.79 -34.08 -15.12
N ILE A 589 -11.01 -33.05 -14.32
CA ILE A 589 -11.58 -31.76 -14.72
C ILE A 589 -10.58 -30.63 -14.44
N PRO A 590 -10.58 -29.53 -15.20
CA PRO A 590 -9.72 -28.39 -14.93
C PRO A 590 -10.06 -27.77 -13.56
N MET A 591 -9.03 -27.41 -12.82
CA MET A 591 -9.12 -26.83 -11.49
C MET A 591 -8.19 -25.63 -11.38
N THR A 592 -8.70 -24.51 -10.87
CA THR A 592 -7.90 -23.30 -10.68
C THR A 592 -8.06 -22.78 -9.26
N LEU A 593 -6.95 -22.47 -8.61
CA LEU A 593 -6.91 -21.81 -7.31
C LEU A 593 -6.63 -20.32 -7.47
N LEU A 594 -7.48 -19.49 -6.88
CA LEU A 594 -7.24 -18.10 -6.57
C LEU A 594 -6.80 -17.93 -5.10
N PRO A 595 -5.52 -17.61 -4.85
CA PRO A 595 -5.01 -17.42 -3.50
C PRO A 595 -5.73 -16.30 -2.74
N ALA A 596 -6.32 -16.64 -1.60
CA ALA A 596 -7.01 -15.73 -0.69
C ALA A 596 -6.67 -16.06 0.77
N THR A 597 -5.83 -15.22 1.37
CA THR A 597 -5.36 -15.34 2.76
C THR A 597 -4.73 -14.03 3.18
N ILE A 598 -4.89 -13.65 4.45
CA ILE A 598 -4.18 -12.48 5.01
C ILE A 598 -2.66 -12.70 5.08
N SER A 599 -2.22 -13.96 5.13
CA SER A 599 -0.83 -14.33 5.46
C SER A 599 0.13 -14.24 4.27
N ASN A 600 -0.40 -14.10 3.05
CA ASN A 600 0.35 -14.16 1.80
C ASN A 600 1.34 -15.33 1.74
N ASN A 601 0.86 -16.51 2.14
CA ASN A 601 1.66 -17.71 2.32
C ASN A 601 1.37 -18.80 1.27
N VAL A 602 0.62 -18.48 0.22
CA VAL A 602 0.32 -19.43 -0.86
C VAL A 602 1.43 -19.33 -1.91
N PRO A 603 2.10 -20.45 -2.26
CA PRO A 603 3.09 -20.46 -3.33
C PRO A 603 2.51 -20.09 -4.70
N GLY A 604 3.33 -19.50 -5.56
CA GLY A 604 2.96 -19.12 -6.94
C GLY A 604 2.44 -17.69 -7.10
N THR A 605 2.28 -16.93 -6.01
CA THR A 605 1.88 -15.51 -6.07
C THR A 605 2.68 -14.65 -5.09
N GLU A 606 2.92 -13.39 -5.46
CA GLU A 606 3.41 -12.34 -4.57
C GLU A 606 2.27 -11.65 -3.81
N TYR A 607 1.02 -11.91 -4.18
CA TYR A 607 -0.15 -11.30 -3.57
C TYR A 607 -1.32 -12.28 -3.49
N SER A 608 -1.81 -12.50 -2.28
CA SER A 608 -3.07 -13.19 -2.03
C SER A 608 -4.16 -12.20 -1.65
N ILE A 609 -5.38 -12.45 -2.13
CA ILE A 609 -6.54 -11.64 -1.79
C ILE A 609 -6.76 -11.64 -0.27
N GLY A 610 -6.99 -10.46 0.29
CA GLY A 610 -7.18 -10.15 1.70
C GLY A 610 -5.93 -9.67 2.43
N SER A 611 -4.75 -9.75 1.80
CA SER A 611 -3.52 -9.31 2.43
C SER A 611 -3.46 -7.78 2.61
N ASP A 612 -3.95 -7.00 1.65
CA ASP A 612 -3.97 -5.53 1.77
C ASP A 612 -5.01 -5.06 2.79
N THR A 613 -6.18 -5.71 2.85
CA THR A 613 -7.19 -5.48 3.90
C THR A 613 -6.57 -5.70 5.28
N CYS A 614 -5.86 -6.82 5.48
CA CYS A 614 -5.17 -7.10 6.74
C CYS A 614 -4.11 -6.06 7.09
N LEU A 615 -3.31 -5.62 6.11
CA LEU A 615 -2.27 -4.63 6.34
C LEU A 615 -2.88 -3.28 6.76
N ASN A 616 -3.96 -2.85 6.11
CA ASN A 616 -4.63 -1.61 6.48
C ASN A 616 -5.21 -1.66 7.90
N GLU A 617 -5.91 -2.73 8.26
CA GLU A 617 -6.45 -2.90 9.63
C GLU A 617 -5.34 -2.89 10.68
N LEU A 618 -4.23 -3.58 10.43
CA LEU A 618 -3.11 -3.61 11.34
C LEU A 618 -2.41 -2.25 11.44
N VAL A 619 -2.27 -1.52 10.33
CA VAL A 619 -1.73 -0.15 10.32
C VAL A 619 -2.62 0.80 11.12
N TYR A 620 -3.93 0.79 10.90
CA TYR A 620 -4.88 1.62 11.66
C TYR A 620 -4.90 1.27 13.14
N TYR A 621 -4.80 -0.02 13.47
CA TYR A 621 -4.68 -0.48 14.84
C TYR A 621 -3.39 0.06 15.49
N CYS A 622 -2.25 -0.12 14.82
CA CYS A 622 -0.96 0.35 15.31
C CYS A 622 -0.92 1.88 15.48
N ASP A 623 -1.54 2.64 14.59
CA ASP A 623 -1.61 4.10 14.71
C ASP A 623 -2.35 4.53 15.98
N LYS A 624 -3.50 3.90 16.29
CA LYS A 624 -4.25 4.15 17.53
C LYS A 624 -3.44 3.79 18.78
N ILE A 625 -2.75 2.65 18.75
CA ILE A 625 -1.89 2.20 19.86
C ILE A 625 -0.67 3.13 20.03
N LYS A 626 -0.05 3.56 18.93
CA LYS A 626 1.09 4.48 18.93
C LYS A 626 0.69 5.87 19.44
N GLN A 627 -0.53 6.32 19.14
CA GLN A 627 -1.09 7.53 19.73
C GLN A 627 -1.25 7.38 21.25
N SER A 628 -1.79 6.26 21.73
CA SER A 628 -1.88 5.95 23.17
C SER A 628 -0.51 5.96 23.85
N ALA A 629 0.48 5.27 23.27
CA ALA A 629 1.85 5.24 23.76
C ALA A 629 2.49 6.64 23.82
N SER A 630 2.19 7.47 22.83
CA SER A 630 2.68 8.84 22.76
C SER A 630 2.02 9.75 23.78
N ALA A 631 0.75 9.50 24.13
CA ALA A 631 0.02 10.29 25.12
C ALA A 631 0.54 10.06 26.55
N THR A 632 0.84 8.81 26.92
CA THR A 632 1.42 8.49 28.23
C THR A 632 2.91 8.77 28.33
N ARG A 633 3.56 9.05 27.19
CA ARG A 633 5.02 9.20 27.03
C ARG A 633 5.79 7.94 27.40
N ARG A 634 7.04 7.85 26.93
CA ARG A 634 8.01 6.79 27.28
C ARG A 634 7.39 5.39 27.40
N ARG A 635 6.69 4.96 26.35
CA ARG A 635 6.02 3.66 26.30
C ARG A 635 6.29 2.93 24.99
N VAL A 636 6.50 1.63 25.12
CA VAL A 636 6.64 0.66 24.02
C VAL A 636 5.43 -0.27 24.02
N PHE A 637 4.90 -0.55 22.83
CA PHE A 637 3.97 -1.66 22.65
C PHE A 637 4.61 -2.79 21.85
N VAL A 638 4.42 -4.02 22.32
CA VAL A 638 4.74 -5.25 21.59
C VAL A 638 3.42 -5.78 21.02
N ILE A 639 3.28 -5.73 19.70
CA ILE A 639 2.04 -6.06 19.00
C ILE A 639 2.21 -7.39 18.27
N GLU A 640 1.37 -8.37 18.59
CA GLU A 640 1.35 -9.64 17.89
C GLU A 640 0.63 -9.52 16.56
N THR A 641 1.21 -10.07 15.48
CA THR A 641 0.62 -10.10 14.15
C THR A 641 0.34 -11.53 13.73
N GLN A 642 -0.75 -11.73 12.97
CA GLN A 642 -1.01 -12.99 12.28
C GLN A 642 -0.04 -13.19 11.11
N GLY A 643 -0.22 -14.28 10.36
CA GLY A 643 0.64 -14.65 9.24
C GLY A 643 1.07 -16.12 9.25
N GLY A 644 0.70 -16.88 10.28
CA GLY A 644 1.21 -18.24 10.46
C GLY A 644 2.73 -18.22 10.46
N ARG A 645 3.36 -19.08 9.65
CA ARG A 645 4.83 -19.09 9.49
C ARG A 645 5.33 -18.16 8.38
N SER A 646 4.54 -17.20 7.92
CA SER A 646 4.94 -16.15 6.98
C SER A 646 5.10 -14.82 7.71
N GLY A 647 6.28 -14.23 7.62
CA GLY A 647 6.61 -12.91 8.16
C GLY A 647 6.12 -11.72 7.32
N TYR A 648 5.39 -11.96 6.23
CA TYR A 648 4.90 -10.95 5.29
C TYR A 648 4.16 -9.80 6.00
N VAL A 649 3.13 -10.14 6.77
CA VAL A 649 2.28 -9.16 7.48
C VAL A 649 3.11 -8.36 8.48
N ALA A 650 3.92 -9.05 9.30
CA ALA A 650 4.76 -8.42 10.31
C ALA A 650 5.76 -7.43 9.69
N THR A 651 6.38 -7.81 8.57
CA THR A 651 7.41 -7.00 7.90
C THR A 651 6.81 -5.78 7.22
N LEU A 652 5.76 -5.95 6.42
CA LEU A 652 5.15 -4.84 5.70
C LEU A 652 4.41 -3.88 6.62
N ALA A 653 3.67 -4.39 7.62
CA ALA A 653 3.07 -3.53 8.63
C ALA A 653 4.16 -2.81 9.44
N GLY A 654 5.26 -3.49 9.77
CA GLY A 654 6.39 -2.92 10.48
C GLY A 654 7.02 -1.75 9.73
N LEU A 655 7.16 -1.87 8.40
CA LEU A 655 7.58 -0.78 7.54
C LEU A 655 6.57 0.39 7.56
N ALA A 656 5.29 0.09 7.37
CA ALA A 656 4.22 1.09 7.25
C ALA A 656 3.92 1.86 8.55
N VAL A 657 4.24 1.30 9.72
CA VAL A 657 4.06 1.97 11.03
C VAL A 657 5.37 2.53 11.60
N GLY A 658 6.50 2.16 10.99
CA GLY A 658 7.84 2.51 11.44
C GLY A 658 8.17 1.83 12.78
N ALA A 659 7.97 0.52 12.85
CA ALA A 659 8.26 -0.29 14.02
C ALA A 659 9.76 -0.24 14.38
N SER A 660 10.06 -0.29 15.68
CA SER A 660 11.43 -0.31 16.19
C SER A 660 12.14 -1.62 15.88
N ALA A 661 11.41 -2.73 15.99
CA ALA A 661 11.89 -4.07 15.66
C ALA A 661 10.72 -4.89 15.10
N VAL A 662 11.05 -5.86 14.24
CA VAL A 662 10.10 -6.84 13.69
C VAL A 662 10.68 -8.24 13.86
N TYR A 663 9.95 -9.11 14.55
CA TYR A 663 10.33 -10.52 14.74
C TYR A 663 9.50 -11.42 13.82
N THR A 664 10.17 -12.27 13.03
CA THR A 664 9.52 -13.12 12.03
C THR A 664 9.90 -14.60 12.15
N PRO A 665 9.06 -15.53 11.64
CA PRO A 665 9.32 -16.97 11.69
C PRO A 665 10.51 -17.41 10.82
N GLU A 666 10.87 -16.64 9.81
CA GLU A 666 12.01 -16.92 8.93
C GLU A 666 13.35 -16.80 9.63
N GLU A 667 13.48 -15.84 10.55
CA GLU A 667 14.72 -15.62 11.31
C GLU A 667 14.69 -16.29 12.67
N GLY A 668 13.51 -16.36 13.30
CA GLY A 668 13.37 -16.78 14.69
C GLY A 668 13.79 -15.68 15.65
N MET A 669 14.07 -16.07 16.89
CA MET A 669 14.46 -15.15 17.96
C MET A 669 15.53 -15.77 18.86
N SER A 670 16.45 -14.93 19.35
CA SER A 670 17.43 -15.30 20.38
C SER A 670 17.48 -14.26 21.50
N LEU A 671 18.09 -14.63 22.64
CA LEU A 671 18.25 -13.71 23.78
C LEU A 671 19.17 -12.54 23.43
N GLU A 672 20.22 -12.77 22.64
CA GLU A 672 21.17 -11.75 22.23
C GLU A 672 20.49 -10.69 21.34
N MET A 673 19.62 -11.12 20.43
CA MET A 673 18.79 -10.22 19.63
C MET A 673 17.87 -9.37 20.52
N LEU A 674 17.14 -10.00 21.45
CA LEU A 674 16.25 -9.29 22.36
C LEU A 674 17.01 -8.29 23.26
N ASN A 675 18.18 -8.69 23.75
CA ASN A 675 19.04 -7.81 24.55
C ASN A 675 19.53 -6.59 23.73
N ALA A 676 19.90 -6.79 22.46
CA ALA A 676 20.26 -5.68 21.57
C ALA A 676 19.10 -4.69 21.40
N ASP A 677 17.87 -5.20 21.22
CA ASP A 677 16.67 -4.38 21.09
C ASP A 677 16.32 -3.62 22.38
N VAL A 678 16.44 -4.28 23.54
CA VAL A 678 16.27 -3.65 24.86
C VAL A 678 17.27 -2.51 25.06
N ASN A 679 18.55 -2.74 24.74
CA ASN A 679 19.59 -1.73 24.88
C ASN A 679 19.36 -0.55 23.91
N HIS A 680 18.91 -0.84 22.69
CA HIS A 680 18.51 0.20 21.75
C HIS A 680 17.36 1.06 22.28
N LEU A 681 16.31 0.45 22.83
CA LEU A 681 15.19 1.19 23.43
C LEU A 681 15.64 2.04 24.63
N LYS A 682 16.50 1.50 25.50
CA LYS A 682 17.12 2.25 26.61
C LYS A 682 17.82 3.51 26.10
N GLU A 683 18.59 3.40 25.01
CA GLU A 683 19.27 4.54 24.39
C GLU A 683 18.29 5.57 23.83
N VAL A 684 17.28 5.11 23.09
CA VAL A 684 16.28 5.98 22.47
C VAL A 684 15.51 6.78 23.52
N PHE A 685 15.09 6.16 24.63
CA PHE A 685 14.37 6.87 25.70
C PHE A 685 15.27 7.70 26.60
N ARG A 686 16.57 7.37 26.71
CA ARG A 686 17.56 8.22 27.39
C ARG A 686 17.67 9.59 26.74
N ASN A 687 17.61 9.63 25.41
CA ASN A 687 17.69 10.86 24.63
C ASN A 687 16.32 11.53 24.42
N ASP A 688 15.22 10.93 24.90
CA ASP A 688 13.88 11.51 24.82
C ASP A 688 13.68 12.61 25.87
N LYS A 689 13.60 13.85 25.41
CA LYS A 689 13.39 15.07 26.21
C LYS A 689 11.90 15.34 26.52
N GLY A 690 11.06 14.30 26.55
CA GLY A 690 9.63 14.42 26.84
C GLY A 690 8.84 14.97 25.66
N GLN A 691 9.32 14.70 24.45
CA GLN A 691 8.76 15.24 23.23
C GLN A 691 7.45 14.51 22.85
N SER A 692 6.52 15.19 22.16
CA SER A 692 5.27 14.58 21.69
C SER A 692 5.52 13.52 20.60
N ARG A 693 4.62 12.54 20.43
CA ARG A 693 4.71 11.50 19.39
C ARG A 693 5.95 10.57 19.50
N ALA A 694 6.45 10.35 20.72
CA ALA A 694 7.62 9.51 20.99
C ALA A 694 7.30 8.01 21.19
N GLY A 695 6.03 7.60 21.15
CA GLY A 695 5.63 6.20 21.32
C GLY A 695 6.33 5.25 20.34
N ARG A 696 6.69 4.06 20.83
CA ARG A 696 7.37 3.01 20.05
C ARG A 696 6.51 1.75 19.96
N VAL A 697 6.65 1.04 18.85
CA VAL A 697 5.98 -0.24 18.62
C VAL A 697 6.99 -1.26 18.12
N ILE A 698 6.84 -2.50 18.56
CA ILE A 698 7.55 -3.69 18.08
C ILE A 698 6.47 -4.61 17.53
N LEU A 699 6.70 -5.20 16.36
CA LEU A 699 5.80 -6.20 15.80
C LEU A 699 6.42 -7.59 15.95
N ILE A 700 5.61 -8.55 16.39
CA ILE A 700 6.01 -9.96 16.45
C ILE A 700 4.99 -10.82 15.74
N ASN A 701 5.45 -11.63 14.79
CA ASN A 701 4.60 -12.67 14.23
C ASN A 701 4.30 -13.78 15.26
N GLU A 702 3.06 -14.25 15.31
CA GLU A 702 2.58 -15.30 16.23
C GLU A 702 3.36 -16.65 16.21
N LYS A 703 4.16 -16.91 15.17
CA LYS A 703 5.04 -18.09 15.03
C LYS A 703 6.53 -17.73 14.97
N ALA A 704 6.92 -16.50 15.31
CA ALA A 704 8.32 -16.10 15.37
C ALA A 704 9.10 -16.90 16.43
N SER A 705 8.47 -17.21 17.56
CA SER A 705 9.03 -18.08 18.59
C SER A 705 7.92 -18.93 19.22
N LYS A 706 8.30 -20.11 19.74
CA LYS A 706 7.42 -20.93 20.60
C LYS A 706 7.45 -20.49 22.07
N VAL A 707 8.41 -19.64 22.43
CA VAL A 707 8.71 -19.25 23.82
C VAL A 707 8.47 -17.76 24.01
N TYR A 708 9.03 -16.93 23.13
CA TYR A 708 8.93 -15.48 23.20
C TYR A 708 7.64 -15.00 22.54
N ASP A 709 6.54 -15.02 23.29
CA ASP A 709 5.29 -14.37 22.88
C ASP A 709 5.33 -12.86 23.17
N ALA A 710 4.34 -12.11 22.66
CA ALA A 710 4.27 -10.66 22.83
C ALA A 710 4.25 -10.24 24.30
N LYS A 711 3.60 -11.03 25.17
CA LYS A 711 3.47 -10.74 26.61
C LYS A 711 4.79 -10.95 27.35
N LEU A 712 5.51 -12.01 27.03
CA LEU A 712 6.81 -12.30 27.61
C LEU A 712 7.82 -11.24 27.20
N ILE A 713 7.89 -10.90 25.91
CA ILE A 713 8.78 -9.83 25.40
C ILE A 713 8.45 -8.51 26.07
N ALA A 714 7.17 -8.14 26.14
CA ALA A 714 6.75 -6.91 26.81
C ALA A 714 7.18 -6.91 28.30
N SER A 715 7.08 -8.05 28.98
CA SER A 715 7.45 -8.18 30.38
C SER A 715 8.96 -8.12 30.60
N ILE A 716 9.76 -8.76 29.74
CA ILE A 716 11.23 -8.65 29.76
C ILE A 716 11.65 -7.18 29.56
N ILE A 717 11.11 -6.51 28.53
CA ILE A 717 11.42 -5.11 28.26
C ILE A 717 11.03 -4.23 29.46
N ARG A 718 9.88 -4.51 30.10
CA ARG A 718 9.40 -3.75 31.27
C ARG A 718 10.34 -3.89 32.46
N ASP A 719 10.78 -5.10 32.76
CA ASP A 719 11.69 -5.39 33.88
C ASP A 719 13.06 -4.74 33.64
N GLU A 720 13.60 -4.92 32.44
CA GLU A 720 14.87 -4.35 32.01
C GLU A 720 14.86 -2.81 31.91
N ALA A 721 13.69 -2.19 31.69
CA ALA A 721 13.60 -0.75 31.60
C ALA A 721 14.02 -0.04 32.90
N HIS A 722 13.88 -0.70 34.06
CA HIS A 722 14.13 -0.15 35.39
C HIS A 722 13.44 1.22 35.58
N ASP A 723 12.12 1.26 35.38
CA ASP A 723 11.25 2.43 35.50
C ASP A 723 11.59 3.63 34.58
N ARG A 724 12.51 3.47 33.62
CA ARG A 724 12.84 4.53 32.65
C ARG A 724 11.77 4.70 31.58
N PHE A 725 11.09 3.62 31.22
CA PHE A 725 9.98 3.58 30.27
C PHE A 725 9.10 2.36 30.53
N GLU A 726 7.86 2.41 30.08
CA GLU A 726 6.92 1.29 30.20
C GLU A 726 6.88 0.42 28.95
N SER A 727 6.49 -0.83 29.13
CA SER A 727 6.20 -1.76 28.03
C SER A 727 4.86 -2.45 28.24
N ARG A 728 4.10 -2.64 27.16
CA ARG A 728 2.78 -3.28 27.12
C ARG A 728 2.66 -4.18 25.90
N GLU A 729 1.94 -5.27 26.05
CA GLU A 729 1.54 -6.16 24.96
C GLU A 729 0.18 -5.74 24.38
N SER A 730 -0.06 -6.10 23.13
CA SER A 730 -1.32 -5.86 22.46
C SER A 730 -1.53 -6.90 21.36
N ILE A 731 -2.70 -7.53 21.34
CA ILE A 731 -3.02 -8.62 20.41
C ILE A 731 -4.28 -8.21 19.64
N PRO A 732 -4.15 -7.71 18.39
CA PRO A 732 -5.30 -7.37 17.55
C PRO A 732 -6.20 -8.59 17.32
N GLY A 733 -5.61 -9.78 17.18
CA GLY A 733 -6.35 -11.02 16.91
C GLY A 733 -7.07 -10.98 15.56
N HIS A 734 -8.33 -11.39 15.53
CA HIS A 734 -9.10 -11.61 14.31
C HIS A 734 -9.53 -10.33 13.58
N VAL A 735 -9.39 -9.14 14.18
CA VAL A 735 -9.64 -7.87 13.47
C VAL A 735 -8.75 -7.71 12.24
N GLN A 736 -7.61 -8.41 12.21
CA GLN A 736 -6.69 -8.49 11.07
C GLN A 736 -7.32 -9.13 9.82
N GLN A 737 -8.44 -9.85 9.92
CA GLN A 737 -9.18 -10.32 8.75
C GLN A 737 -9.94 -9.20 8.03
N GLY A 738 -10.16 -8.08 8.71
CA GLY A 738 -10.94 -6.94 8.25
C GLY A 738 -12.45 -7.17 8.31
N GLY A 739 -13.18 -6.06 8.27
CA GLY A 739 -14.63 -6.06 8.10
C GLY A 739 -15.00 -5.94 6.64
N VAL A 740 -14.71 -4.77 6.07
CA VAL A 740 -14.96 -4.46 4.66
C VAL A 740 -13.64 -4.58 3.90
N PRO A 741 -13.57 -5.32 2.77
CA PRO A 741 -12.34 -5.45 2.01
C PRO A 741 -11.86 -4.10 1.48
N SER A 742 -10.54 -3.93 1.45
CA SER A 742 -9.91 -2.74 0.89
C SER A 742 -10.20 -2.61 -0.61
N ALA A 743 -10.15 -1.39 -1.14
CA ALA A 743 -10.40 -1.17 -2.55
C ALA A 743 -9.42 -1.95 -3.47
N MET A 744 -8.17 -2.10 -3.04
CA MET A 744 -7.18 -2.90 -3.77
C MET A 744 -7.58 -4.38 -3.83
N ASP A 745 -7.96 -4.97 -2.69
CA ASP A 745 -8.42 -6.36 -2.64
C ASP A 745 -9.66 -6.58 -3.50
N ARG A 746 -10.62 -5.64 -3.48
CA ARG A 746 -11.82 -5.71 -4.34
C ARG A 746 -11.44 -5.71 -5.83
N CYS A 747 -10.64 -4.74 -6.29
CA CYS A 747 -10.25 -4.64 -7.70
C CYS A 747 -9.42 -5.83 -8.18
N ARG A 748 -8.47 -6.30 -7.36
CA ARG A 748 -7.63 -7.46 -7.72
C ARG A 748 -8.44 -8.76 -7.70
N ALA A 749 -9.34 -8.93 -6.75
CA ALA A 749 -10.25 -10.08 -6.70
C ALA A 749 -11.08 -10.19 -7.99
N VAL A 750 -11.66 -9.08 -8.46
CA VAL A 750 -12.46 -9.05 -9.70
C VAL A 750 -11.62 -9.46 -10.91
N ARG A 751 -10.46 -8.82 -11.10
CA ARG A 751 -9.56 -9.09 -12.25
C ARG A 751 -9.08 -10.54 -12.27
N LEU A 752 -8.59 -11.04 -11.14
CA LEU A 752 -8.00 -12.38 -11.04
C LEU A 752 -9.06 -13.47 -11.17
N ALA A 753 -10.25 -13.28 -10.59
CA ALA A 753 -11.33 -14.27 -10.69
C ALA A 753 -11.84 -14.44 -12.13
N ILE A 754 -12.00 -13.34 -12.88
CA ILE A 754 -12.37 -13.40 -14.29
C ILE A 754 -11.32 -14.14 -15.12
N LYS A 755 -10.03 -13.88 -14.87
CA LYS A 755 -8.94 -14.61 -15.53
C LYS A 755 -8.98 -16.10 -15.19
N CYS A 756 -9.31 -16.48 -13.95
CA CYS A 756 -9.45 -17.89 -13.55
C CYS A 756 -10.53 -18.61 -14.35
N ILE A 757 -11.71 -18.02 -14.49
CA ILE A 757 -12.79 -18.66 -15.25
C ILE A 757 -12.45 -18.70 -16.74
N LYS A 758 -11.82 -17.67 -17.29
CA LYS A 758 -11.28 -17.69 -18.67
C LYS A 758 -10.29 -18.85 -18.86
N HIS A 759 -9.40 -19.07 -17.90
CA HIS A 759 -8.44 -20.18 -17.94
C HIS A 759 -9.14 -21.54 -17.94
N LEU A 760 -10.18 -21.71 -17.10
CA LEU A 760 -10.99 -22.93 -17.10
C LEU A 760 -11.74 -23.14 -18.43
N GLU A 761 -12.27 -22.07 -19.02
CA GLU A 761 -12.99 -22.09 -20.31
C GLU A 761 -12.14 -22.65 -21.46
N LEU A 762 -10.81 -22.42 -21.44
CA LEU A 762 -9.88 -22.90 -22.49
C LEU A 762 -9.85 -24.43 -22.64
N PHE A 763 -10.16 -25.18 -21.58
CA PHE A 763 -10.19 -26.64 -21.63
C PHE A 763 -11.50 -27.17 -22.22
N GLY A 764 -12.60 -26.43 -22.06
CA GLY A 764 -13.92 -26.80 -22.55
C GLY A 764 -14.61 -27.90 -21.75
N ARG A 765 -15.86 -28.19 -22.14
CA ARG A 765 -16.73 -29.21 -21.55
C ARG A 765 -16.19 -30.62 -21.80
N ASN A 766 -16.32 -31.54 -20.84
CA ASN A 766 -15.91 -32.95 -20.96
C ASN A 766 -14.43 -33.18 -21.33
N ALA A 767 -13.52 -32.31 -20.92
CA ALA A 767 -12.11 -32.32 -21.31
C ALA A 767 -11.24 -33.44 -20.68
N ARG A 768 -11.84 -34.54 -20.17
CA ARG A 768 -11.20 -35.53 -19.28
C ARG A 768 -9.80 -35.98 -19.72
N ASN A 769 -9.65 -36.40 -20.97
CA ASN A 769 -8.37 -36.89 -21.51
C ASN A 769 -7.33 -35.79 -21.74
N HIS A 770 -7.77 -34.58 -22.10
CA HIS A 770 -6.89 -33.42 -22.30
C HIS A 770 -6.36 -32.91 -20.96
N VAL A 771 -7.24 -32.78 -19.97
CA VAL A 771 -6.93 -32.36 -18.60
C VAL A 771 -5.89 -33.26 -17.94
N LYS A 772 -6.01 -34.58 -18.09
CA LYS A 772 -5.06 -35.50 -17.46
C LYS A 772 -3.62 -35.33 -17.97
N ARG A 773 -3.45 -34.88 -19.22
CA ARG A 773 -2.14 -34.73 -19.87
C ARG A 773 -1.55 -33.34 -19.76
N ASP A 774 -2.38 -32.32 -19.58
CA ASP A 774 -1.95 -30.92 -19.49
C ASP A 774 -1.72 -30.51 -18.02
N PRO A 775 -0.47 -30.23 -17.60
CA PRO A 775 -0.17 -29.72 -16.26
C PRO A 775 -0.89 -28.40 -15.93
N ALA A 776 -1.17 -27.56 -16.94
CA ALA A 776 -1.85 -26.27 -16.77
C ALA A 776 -3.34 -26.44 -16.40
N SER A 777 -3.89 -27.66 -16.53
CA SER A 777 -5.26 -27.97 -16.10
C SER A 777 -5.46 -27.96 -14.59
N THR A 778 -4.38 -27.95 -13.80
CA THR A 778 -4.44 -27.64 -12.37
C THR A 778 -3.44 -26.53 -12.11
N SER A 779 -3.94 -25.31 -11.92
CA SER A 779 -3.07 -24.13 -11.82
C SER A 779 -3.44 -23.25 -10.63
N VAL A 780 -2.44 -22.49 -10.19
CA VAL A 780 -2.61 -21.41 -9.23
C VAL A 780 -2.40 -20.10 -9.97
N ILE A 781 -3.41 -19.21 -9.92
CA ILE A 781 -3.23 -17.87 -10.44
C ILE A 781 -2.39 -17.07 -9.45
N GLY A 782 -1.44 -16.29 -9.95
CA GLY A 782 -0.63 -15.42 -9.13
C GLY A 782 -0.18 -14.17 -9.85
N ILE A 783 0.17 -13.16 -9.06
CA ILE A 783 0.91 -12.00 -9.55
C ILE A 783 2.39 -12.30 -9.30
N GLN A 784 3.19 -12.33 -10.36
CA GLN A 784 4.65 -12.45 -10.27
C GLN A 784 5.24 -11.32 -11.10
N GLY A 785 5.84 -10.33 -10.43
CA GLY A 785 6.18 -9.10 -11.12
C GLY A 785 4.91 -8.32 -11.52
N SER A 786 4.74 -7.99 -12.81
CA SER A 786 3.51 -7.34 -13.33
C SER A 786 2.56 -8.33 -13.98
N GLU A 787 3.03 -9.55 -14.23
CA GLU A 787 2.27 -10.50 -15.01
C GLU A 787 1.37 -11.32 -14.08
N VAL A 788 0.14 -11.49 -14.56
CA VAL A 788 -0.77 -12.47 -13.98
C VAL A 788 -0.46 -13.78 -14.66
N VAL A 789 0.12 -14.70 -13.89
CA VAL A 789 0.58 -16.01 -14.37
C VAL A 789 -0.28 -17.12 -13.79
N PHE A 790 -0.52 -18.15 -14.61
CA PHE A 790 -1.07 -19.43 -14.16
C PHE A 790 0.10 -20.40 -14.02
N THR A 791 0.51 -20.67 -12.78
CA THR A 791 1.59 -21.63 -12.56
C THR A 791 0.97 -23.02 -12.37
N PRO A 792 1.41 -24.05 -13.13
CA PRO A 792 1.00 -25.42 -12.91
C PRO A 792 1.26 -25.86 -11.47
N MET A 793 0.29 -26.56 -10.88
CA MET A 793 0.36 -26.97 -9.49
C MET A 793 1.56 -27.90 -9.23
N VAL A 794 1.87 -28.80 -10.17
CA VAL A 794 3.01 -29.72 -10.08
C VAL A 794 4.34 -28.97 -9.88
N ASP A 795 4.56 -27.87 -10.60
CA ASP A 795 5.78 -27.07 -10.51
C ASP A 795 5.94 -26.45 -9.11
N LEU A 796 4.82 -25.97 -8.54
CA LEU A 796 4.78 -25.39 -7.21
C LEU A 796 4.97 -26.45 -6.11
N GLU A 797 4.42 -27.65 -6.29
CA GLU A 797 4.58 -28.77 -5.35
C GLU A 797 6.04 -29.19 -5.22
N GLU A 798 6.75 -29.30 -6.35
CA GLU A 798 8.13 -29.79 -6.42
C GLU A 798 9.14 -28.72 -6.00
N SER A 799 9.04 -27.54 -6.59
CA SER A 799 10.08 -26.52 -6.49
C SER A 799 9.71 -25.36 -5.57
N GLY A 800 8.45 -24.91 -5.58
CA GLY A 800 8.02 -23.64 -4.97
C GLY A 800 7.62 -23.68 -3.50
N THR A 801 7.31 -24.86 -2.94
CA THR A 801 6.60 -24.96 -1.64
C THR A 801 7.47 -25.47 -0.50
N ASP A 802 7.48 -24.74 0.62
CA ASP A 802 7.94 -25.22 1.92
C ASP A 802 6.73 -25.84 2.67
N TRP A 803 6.50 -27.14 2.46
CA TRP A 803 5.35 -27.85 3.02
C TRP A 803 5.30 -27.83 4.56
N PRO A 804 6.39 -28.12 5.29
CA PRO A 804 6.38 -28.06 6.75
C PRO A 804 6.03 -26.69 7.31
N ASN A 805 6.45 -25.61 6.65
CA ASN A 805 6.16 -24.24 7.09
C ASN A 805 4.95 -23.62 6.40
N ARG A 806 4.34 -24.29 5.43
CA ARG A 806 3.12 -23.84 4.74
C ARG A 806 3.28 -22.44 4.12
N ARG A 807 4.37 -22.24 3.38
CA ARG A 807 4.75 -20.96 2.76
C ARG A 807 5.58 -21.17 1.47
N PRO A 808 5.76 -20.16 0.61
CA PRO A 808 6.70 -20.27 -0.51
C PRO A 808 8.16 -20.35 -0.01
N LYS A 809 9.02 -21.07 -0.75
CA LYS A 809 10.47 -21.11 -0.45
C LYS A 809 11.16 -19.77 -0.73
N ALA A 810 10.75 -19.07 -1.78
CA ALA A 810 11.23 -17.75 -2.15
C ALA A 810 10.15 -16.70 -1.84
N ALA A 811 10.52 -15.65 -1.09
CA ALA A 811 9.59 -14.61 -0.66
C ALA A 811 10.17 -13.22 -0.95
N HIS A 812 9.41 -12.38 -1.66
CA HIS A 812 9.87 -11.06 -2.11
C HIS A 812 10.06 -10.06 -0.97
N TRP A 813 9.37 -10.23 0.16
CA TRP A 813 9.42 -9.29 1.30
C TRP A 813 10.63 -9.47 2.22
N LEU A 814 11.42 -10.54 2.08
CA LEU A 814 12.54 -10.81 2.99
C LEU A 814 13.57 -9.69 3.03
N GLY A 815 13.84 -9.06 1.87
CA GLY A 815 14.77 -7.93 1.77
C GLY A 815 14.24 -6.64 2.39
N ILE A 816 12.91 -6.48 2.47
CA ILE A 816 12.26 -5.25 2.97
C ILE A 816 12.53 -5.06 4.47
N ARG A 817 12.74 -6.15 5.21
CA ARG A 817 13.09 -6.08 6.63
C ARG A 817 14.35 -5.26 6.90
N ASN A 818 15.36 -5.33 6.03
CA ASN A 818 16.56 -4.52 6.17
C ASN A 818 16.25 -3.02 6.08
N THR A 819 15.27 -2.64 5.25
CA THR A 819 14.77 -1.27 5.17
C THR A 819 14.05 -0.86 6.46
N VAL A 820 13.30 -1.77 7.09
CA VAL A 820 12.68 -1.52 8.40
C VAL A 820 13.75 -1.24 9.47
N ASP A 821 14.73 -2.13 9.60
CA ASP A 821 15.81 -2.00 10.58
C ASP A 821 16.63 -0.70 10.36
N MET A 822 16.94 -0.39 9.11
CA MET A 822 17.62 0.85 8.74
C MET A 822 16.82 2.09 9.13
N LEU A 823 15.56 2.18 8.69
CA LEU A 823 14.72 3.36 8.95
C LEU A 823 14.25 3.45 10.40
N SER A 824 14.31 2.39 11.19
CA SER A 824 14.03 2.42 12.62
C SER A 824 15.25 2.85 13.44
N GLY A 825 16.45 2.69 12.87
CA GLY A 825 17.73 2.93 13.54
C GLY A 825 18.15 1.76 14.43
N ARG A 826 17.60 0.57 14.18
CA ARG A 826 17.89 -0.64 14.95
C ARG A 826 19.36 -1.05 14.75
N PRO A 827 20.11 -1.32 15.83
CA PRO A 827 21.52 -1.70 15.71
C PRO A 827 21.66 -3.11 15.11
N PRO A 828 22.85 -3.45 14.56
CA PRO A 828 23.16 -4.82 14.19
C PRO A 828 23.03 -5.77 15.40
N TYR A 829 22.50 -6.96 15.15
CA TYR A 829 22.35 -8.02 16.15
C TYR A 829 22.85 -9.35 15.59
N PRO A 830 23.33 -10.27 16.46
CA PRO A 830 23.64 -11.63 16.04
C PRO A 830 22.34 -12.35 15.63
N LYS A 831 22.41 -13.10 14.53
CA LYS A 831 21.27 -13.89 14.06
C LYS A 831 21.08 -15.13 14.95
N PRO A 832 19.84 -15.59 15.16
CA PRO A 832 19.57 -16.80 15.92
C PRO A 832 20.28 -18.02 15.31
N GLU A 833 20.84 -18.87 16.16
CA GLU A 833 21.46 -20.12 15.71
C GLU A 833 20.41 -21.07 15.13
N LYS A 834 20.77 -21.76 14.04
CA LYS A 834 19.91 -22.82 13.50
C LYS A 834 19.96 -24.01 14.45
N SER A 835 18.77 -24.51 14.83
CA SER A 835 18.70 -25.73 15.62
C SER A 835 19.38 -26.89 14.89
N LEU A 836 20.22 -27.63 15.61
CA LEU A 836 20.77 -28.89 15.12
C LEU A 836 19.62 -29.86 14.86
N THR A 837 19.73 -30.67 13.79
CA THR A 837 18.74 -31.69 13.44
C THR A 837 19.38 -33.05 13.25
N GLY A 838 18.59 -34.12 13.36
CA GLY A 838 19.02 -35.48 13.06
C GLY A 838 20.07 -36.04 14.02
N LEU A 839 21.01 -36.82 13.47
CA LEU A 839 22.09 -37.47 14.21
C LEU A 839 23.04 -36.44 14.84
N ILE A 840 23.38 -35.37 14.11
CA ILE A 840 24.24 -34.28 14.60
C ILE A 840 23.71 -33.71 15.91
N ALA A 841 22.40 -33.43 15.99
CA ALA A 841 21.79 -32.96 17.23
C ALA A 841 21.92 -33.95 18.40
N LYS A 842 21.78 -35.26 18.11
CA LYS A 842 21.91 -36.31 19.11
C LYS A 842 23.37 -36.48 19.56
N ASP A 843 24.31 -36.40 18.63
CA ASP A 843 25.74 -36.57 18.88
C ASP A 843 26.29 -35.36 19.64
N THR A 844 25.96 -34.13 19.25
CA THR A 844 26.29 -32.93 20.02
C THR A 844 25.68 -32.97 21.43
N LYS A 845 24.42 -33.40 21.57
CA LYS A 845 23.78 -33.55 22.89
C LYS A 845 24.45 -34.60 23.77
N ARG A 846 25.09 -35.62 23.16
CA ARG A 846 25.86 -36.66 23.83
C ARG A 846 27.33 -36.28 24.03
N GLY A 847 27.76 -35.10 23.59
CA GLY A 847 29.16 -34.67 23.64
C GLY A 847 30.08 -35.44 22.69
N LEU A 848 29.52 -36.02 21.62
CA LEU A 848 30.23 -36.82 20.61
C LEU A 848 30.62 -35.99 19.37
N ALA A 849 30.40 -34.67 19.42
CA ALA A 849 30.65 -33.75 18.31
C ALA A 849 32.12 -33.30 18.25
#